data_AF-A0A6I2FDR6-F1
#
_entry.id   AF-A0A6I2FDR6-F1
#
_cell.length_a   1.000
_cell.length_b   1.000
_cell.length_c   1.000
_cell.angle_alpha   90.00
_cell.angle_beta   90.00
_cell.angle_gamma   90.00
#
_symmetry.space_group_name_H-M   'P 1'
#
loop_
_entity.id
_entity.type
_entity.pdbx_description
1 polymer ?
#
loop_
_entity_poly.entity_id
_entity_poly.type
_entity_poly.pdbx_seq_one_letter_code
_entity_poly.pdbx_strand_id
1 'polypeptide(L)'
;MNVVSGIPEPSISTVCLSGTLEDKLRAAAAAGFAGIELLEYDLVMSSWSPARLAREAEDLGLSIGAYQPFHVEAVPTDRFAATLRRAERKFDVLTELGAGVLVCCSTRSEDGLDDDGLAASQLHDLAERAEARGIRLAYEAVPWGRVRTHRDAARLVRQVDHAALGLCLDSFHVLSTRNDPAAVDEVDVARVFHVQLADAPRRNPDVREWSLHSRLFPGQGSLDVAGFLGRLLSAGYAGPIALEVFNDVYQQEDPRHAATDAMRSMRALAEAVAASGRPTAGGHPAAPERIAIGEGLPPAPPLGGFAFAEFAVDEVSGPLVSRALGALGFARTGQHRSKAVDLWEQGGARVLLNLAPDRSVAPATASISALAVETADPAASMRRAESLLAPRLVRSRRPDETDLGSVATPDGTALFFCAAAGEGSWLEDFDPTGEPPRESPLLRGIDHVAITESIDDFDQSALFLRTVLGLVPGDSSEVTAPFGLIRTWSASDPGRHVRIALSTTPLRRGDWSPGVSSPQLVAFATDDLIACAHALRERGAPILEIPDNYYDDLDARLDLPSGFVDRLREHSILYDRDERGEYLHLFTEMLGSRVFFEVVQRVDGYDGLGDPRSVPLRMAAHRRQRLRMLASAPTEPAIEPRHDYSLAHLTALSLSPPELVDAAAAAGYRYVGLRMTRVTPQEPHYPLAYDPALMRATKTHLAATGVEVLDVELARITSGDDPRDYLRFLEAGAELGARHVITQLPDSDFARKTDRFAELCRMAQPLGLTIDLEFPSWTETPNLAEAVRVLRAADQPNAGLLIDALHFARSRSSVDDLRELPAEWFHYAHVCDAPGEIPATTAGLIHTARFERLFPGEGDLDLHGILAALPAGIPFALEIPRATLVAQVGAKEHARLAIGAARRHLDAAHVAG
;
A
#
# COMPACT_ATOMS: atom_id res chain seq x y z
N MET A 1 -6.77 38.93 28.29
CA MET A 1 -6.94 39.20 26.85
C MET A 1 -5.62 39.75 26.31
N ASN A 2 -4.73 38.84 25.92
CA ASN A 2 -3.61 39.18 25.04
C ASN A 2 -4.12 38.88 23.62
N VAL A 3 -4.63 39.90 22.93
CA VAL A 3 -4.86 39.82 21.48
C VAL A 3 -3.48 39.96 20.84
N VAL A 4 -2.72 38.86 20.79
CA VAL A 4 -1.43 38.81 20.11
C VAL A 4 -1.70 38.30 18.70
N SER A 5 -1.54 39.21 17.73
CA SER A 5 -1.71 39.07 16.28
C SER A 5 -3.16 38.96 15.78
N GLY A 6 -3.60 39.90 14.94
CA GLY A 6 -4.88 39.86 14.23
C GLY A 6 -4.83 38.96 12.99
N ILE A 7 -4.15 37.81 13.09
CA ILE A 7 -3.90 36.87 12.00
C ILE A 7 -4.55 35.53 12.39
N PRO A 8 -5.53 35.01 11.62
CA PRO A 8 -6.10 33.69 11.85
C PRO A 8 -5.04 32.59 11.95
N GLU A 9 -5.02 31.88 13.08
CA GLU A 9 -4.21 30.67 13.26
C GLU A 9 -5.00 29.43 12.79
N PRO A 10 -4.34 28.42 12.20
CA PRO A 10 -5.01 27.25 11.67
C PRO A 10 -5.64 26.42 12.79
N SER A 11 -6.95 26.17 12.69
CA SER A 11 -7.68 25.25 13.55
C SER A 11 -8.23 24.05 12.78
N ILE A 12 -8.50 22.95 13.50
CA ILE A 12 -9.14 21.75 12.96
C ILE A 12 -10.32 21.35 13.84
N SER A 13 -11.45 21.02 13.23
CA SER A 13 -12.58 20.43 13.96
C SER A 13 -12.26 18.99 14.35
N THR A 14 -12.60 18.60 15.58
CA THR A 14 -12.41 17.22 16.05
C THR A 14 -13.19 16.19 15.22
N VAL A 15 -14.17 16.64 14.43
CA VAL A 15 -14.88 15.80 13.45
C VAL A 15 -14.04 15.37 12.26
N CYS A 16 -12.91 16.03 12.00
CA CYS A 16 -12.01 15.65 10.90
C CYS A 16 -11.19 14.40 11.21
N LEU A 17 -11.15 13.98 12.48
CA LEU A 17 -10.25 12.97 13.00
C LEU A 17 -11.03 11.82 13.65
N SER A 18 -10.52 10.60 13.53
CA SER A 18 -10.98 9.41 14.24
C SER A 18 -10.40 9.33 15.67
N GLY A 19 -10.71 8.27 16.41
CA GLY A 19 -10.13 8.00 17.74
C GLY A 19 -10.82 8.73 18.89
N THR A 20 -10.24 8.62 20.10
CA THR A 20 -10.77 9.33 21.27
C THR A 20 -10.34 10.80 21.25
N LEU A 21 -10.95 11.63 22.10
CA LEU A 21 -10.59 13.05 22.18
C LEU A 21 -9.09 13.25 22.49
N GLU A 22 -8.51 12.36 23.29
CA GLU A 22 -7.07 12.33 23.58
C GLU A 22 -6.21 12.12 22.33
N ASP A 23 -6.58 11.16 21.48
CA ASP A 23 -5.87 10.86 20.24
C ASP A 23 -5.96 12.04 19.27
N LYS A 24 -7.16 12.62 19.14
CA LYS A 24 -7.44 13.77 18.26
C LYS A 24 -6.62 15.00 18.63
N LEU A 25 -6.57 15.36 19.92
CA LEU A 25 -5.79 16.51 20.39
C LEU A 25 -4.29 16.32 20.14
N ARG A 26 -3.76 15.12 20.45
CA ARG A 26 -2.34 14.81 20.22
C ARG A 26 -1.99 14.85 18.74
N ALA A 27 -2.86 14.32 17.88
CA ALA A 27 -2.68 14.35 16.43
C ALA A 27 -2.69 15.79 15.88
N ALA A 28 -3.66 16.61 16.29
CA ALA A 28 -3.76 18.02 15.90
C ALA A 28 -2.51 18.82 16.34
N ALA A 29 -2.07 18.66 17.59
CA ALA A 29 -0.88 19.33 18.11
C ALA A 29 0.40 18.86 17.37
N ALA A 30 0.55 17.56 17.13
CA ALA A 30 1.71 17.02 16.42
C ALA A 30 1.80 17.49 14.96
N ALA A 31 0.66 17.69 14.30
CA ALA A 31 0.60 18.27 12.96
C ALA A 31 0.87 19.79 12.95
N GLY A 32 0.84 20.45 14.11
CA GLY A 32 1.12 21.88 14.26
C GLY A 32 -0.10 22.78 14.14
N PHE A 33 -1.31 22.28 14.39
CA PHE A 33 -2.49 23.14 14.58
C PHE A 33 -2.35 23.97 15.86
N ALA A 34 -2.90 25.17 15.86
CA ALA A 34 -2.89 26.08 17.02
C ALA A 34 -4.23 26.06 17.78
N GLY A 35 -5.27 25.53 17.16
CA GLY A 35 -6.59 25.48 17.75
C GLY A 35 -7.41 24.29 17.30
N ILE A 36 -8.42 23.99 18.10
CA ILE A 36 -9.45 23.02 17.79
C ILE A 36 -10.83 23.66 17.82
N GLU A 37 -11.68 23.18 16.93
CA GLU A 37 -13.12 23.33 17.02
C GLU A 37 -13.70 22.02 17.58
N LEU A 38 -14.40 22.12 18.71
CA LEU A 38 -14.84 20.95 19.45
C LEU A 38 -16.25 20.52 19.03
N LEU A 39 -16.36 19.30 18.53
CA LEU A 39 -17.63 18.63 18.33
C LEU A 39 -18.23 18.17 19.67
N GLU A 40 -19.49 18.52 19.92
CA GLU A 40 -20.24 18.17 21.14
C GLU A 40 -20.19 16.67 21.44
N TYR A 41 -20.30 15.84 20.40
CA TYR A 41 -20.33 14.39 20.57
C TYR A 41 -19.02 13.83 21.15
N ASP A 42 -17.87 14.38 20.77
CA ASP A 42 -16.57 13.97 21.30
C ASP A 42 -16.44 14.29 22.79
N LEU A 43 -16.98 15.44 23.22
CA LEU A 43 -17.00 15.80 24.65
C LEU A 43 -17.95 14.89 25.44
N VAL A 44 -19.13 14.59 24.89
CA VAL A 44 -20.12 13.71 25.55
C VAL A 44 -19.58 12.29 25.73
N MET A 45 -18.77 11.79 24.80
CA MET A 45 -18.13 10.48 24.89
C MET A 45 -16.88 10.47 25.79
N SER A 46 -16.32 11.64 26.10
CA SER A 46 -15.11 11.74 26.89
C SER A 46 -15.39 11.51 28.38
N SER A 47 -14.40 10.94 29.07
CA SER A 47 -14.38 10.89 30.54
C SER A 47 -13.94 12.21 31.18
N TRP A 48 -13.49 13.18 30.38
CA TRP A 48 -12.95 14.45 30.85
C TRP A 48 -14.05 15.48 31.07
N SER A 49 -13.93 16.24 32.15
CA SER A 49 -14.74 17.46 32.29
C SER A 49 -14.27 18.54 31.30
N PRO A 50 -15.13 19.50 30.94
CA PRO A 50 -14.74 20.61 30.07
C PRO A 50 -13.52 21.36 30.60
N ALA A 51 -13.47 21.65 31.91
CA ALA A 51 -12.31 22.28 32.53
C ALA A 51 -11.02 21.43 32.46
N ARG A 52 -11.13 20.10 32.44
CA ARG A 52 -9.96 19.23 32.23
C ARG A 52 -9.52 19.28 30.78
N LEU A 53 -10.46 19.17 29.84
CA LEU A 53 -10.18 19.27 28.41
C LEU A 53 -9.45 20.57 28.06
N ALA A 54 -9.88 21.70 28.61
CA ALA A 54 -9.20 22.98 28.43
C ALA A 54 -7.71 22.94 28.85
N ARG A 55 -7.41 22.32 30.00
CA ARG A 55 -6.03 22.17 30.48
C ARG A 55 -5.20 21.25 29.59
N GLU A 56 -5.77 20.12 29.18
CA GLU A 56 -5.06 19.15 28.33
C GLU A 56 -4.79 19.74 26.93
N ALA A 57 -5.71 20.56 26.40
CA ALA A 57 -5.49 21.33 25.18
C ALA A 57 -4.38 22.38 25.39
N GLU A 58 -4.41 23.15 26.48
CA GLU A 58 -3.39 24.14 26.82
C GLU A 58 -2.00 23.50 26.97
N ASP A 59 -1.89 22.35 27.63
CA ASP A 59 -0.65 21.59 27.80
C ASP A 59 -0.05 21.13 26.46
N LEU A 60 -0.90 20.94 25.44
CA LEU A 60 -0.51 20.61 24.07
C LEU A 60 -0.28 21.86 23.19
N GLY A 61 -0.48 23.07 23.73
CA GLY A 61 -0.39 24.32 22.99
C GLY A 61 -1.58 24.60 22.06
N LEU A 62 -2.72 23.96 22.31
CA LEU A 62 -3.95 24.11 21.54
C LEU A 62 -4.95 25.03 22.25
N SER A 63 -5.56 25.93 21.48
CA SER A 63 -6.74 26.69 21.92
C SER A 63 -8.04 25.98 21.56
N ILE A 64 -9.12 26.20 22.32
CA ILE A 64 -10.46 25.72 21.96
C ILE A 64 -11.26 26.93 21.49
N GLY A 65 -11.35 27.11 20.16
CA GLY A 65 -11.90 28.34 19.58
C GLY A 65 -13.43 28.36 19.48
N ALA A 66 -14.03 27.20 19.17
CA ALA A 66 -15.44 27.06 18.91
C ALA A 66 -16.00 25.73 19.47
N TYR A 67 -17.29 25.73 19.80
CA TYR A 67 -18.05 24.54 20.19
C TYR A 67 -19.26 24.37 19.27
N GLN A 68 -19.50 23.15 18.78
CA GLN A 68 -20.50 22.88 17.74
C GLN A 68 -21.09 21.47 17.82
N PRO A 69 -22.21 21.17 17.14
CA PRO A 69 -23.18 22.12 16.61
C PRO A 69 -24.27 22.48 17.65
N PHE A 70 -25.02 23.56 17.40
CA PHE A 70 -26.24 23.86 18.14
C PHE A 70 -27.39 24.25 17.22
N HIS A 71 -28.37 23.37 17.04
CA HIS A 71 -29.58 23.71 16.28
C HIS A 71 -30.54 24.57 17.12
N VAL A 72 -31.01 25.66 16.54
CA VAL A 72 -31.91 26.63 17.20
C VAL A 72 -32.97 27.19 16.24
N GLU A 73 -33.72 28.22 16.67
CA GLU A 73 -34.72 29.03 15.97
C GLU A 73 -36.02 28.39 15.44
N ALA A 74 -37.02 29.26 15.27
CA ALA A 74 -38.31 29.01 14.64
C ALA A 74 -39.04 27.75 15.14
N VAL A 75 -38.99 27.46 16.44
CA VAL A 75 -39.71 26.33 17.05
C VAL A 75 -40.84 26.81 17.98
N PRO A 76 -41.84 25.97 18.29
CA PRO A 76 -42.90 26.31 19.25
C PRO A 76 -42.35 26.77 20.61
N THR A 77 -43.07 27.64 21.31
CA THR A 77 -42.60 28.33 22.53
C THR A 77 -42.12 27.39 23.63
N ASP A 78 -42.79 26.25 23.83
CA ASP A 78 -42.42 25.23 24.80
C ASP A 78 -41.10 24.52 24.43
N ARG A 79 -40.92 24.21 23.14
CA ARG A 79 -39.66 23.69 22.58
C ARG A 79 -38.54 24.72 22.64
N PHE A 80 -38.84 25.98 22.38
CA PHE A 80 -37.86 27.06 22.47
C PHE A 80 -37.40 27.24 23.92
N ALA A 81 -38.30 27.18 24.91
CA ALA A 81 -37.93 27.23 26.32
C ALA A 81 -37.00 26.06 26.71
N ALA A 82 -37.19 24.86 26.16
CA ALA A 82 -36.26 23.74 26.34
C ALA A 82 -34.90 23.98 25.64
N THR A 83 -34.93 24.57 24.45
CA THR A 83 -33.73 24.94 23.68
C THR A 83 -32.90 25.98 24.42
N LEU A 84 -33.53 26.99 25.01
CA LEU A 84 -32.86 27.98 25.86
C LEU A 84 -32.22 27.33 27.09
N ARG A 85 -32.90 26.40 27.79
CA ARG A 85 -32.27 25.67 28.90
C ARG A 85 -31.04 24.88 28.45
N ARG A 86 -31.08 24.28 27.25
CA ARG A 86 -29.92 23.58 26.68
C ARG A 86 -28.80 24.56 26.31
N ALA A 87 -29.13 25.72 25.73
CA ALA A 87 -28.16 26.76 25.42
C ALA A 87 -27.43 27.26 26.67
N GLU A 88 -28.16 27.53 27.75
CA GLU A 88 -27.57 27.93 29.04
C GLU A 88 -26.51 26.93 29.54
N ARG A 89 -26.81 25.62 29.43
CA ARG A 89 -25.84 24.57 29.77
C ARG A 89 -24.65 24.52 28.82
N LYS A 90 -24.88 24.74 27.52
CA LYS A 90 -23.77 24.85 26.57
C LYS A 90 -22.90 26.06 26.89
N PHE A 91 -23.48 27.20 27.28
CA PHE A 91 -22.71 28.37 27.67
C PHE A 91 -21.86 28.13 28.92
N ASP A 92 -22.37 27.37 29.89
CA ASP A 92 -21.58 26.91 31.05
C ASP A 92 -20.36 26.07 30.57
N VAL A 93 -20.58 25.14 29.63
CA VAL A 93 -19.51 24.34 28.99
C VAL A 93 -18.49 25.22 28.26
N LEU A 94 -18.92 26.15 27.39
CA LEU A 94 -18.02 27.06 26.68
C LEU A 94 -17.15 27.87 27.66
N THR A 95 -17.74 28.31 28.77
CA THR A 95 -17.03 29.07 29.81
C THR A 95 -15.92 28.22 30.44
N GLU A 96 -16.20 26.95 30.76
CA GLU A 96 -15.20 26.02 31.29
C GLU A 96 -14.13 25.64 30.27
N LEU A 97 -14.48 25.55 28.99
CA LEU A 97 -13.54 25.30 27.89
C LEU A 97 -12.66 26.51 27.58
N GLY A 98 -13.08 27.71 27.96
CA GLY A 98 -12.49 28.97 27.50
C GLY A 98 -12.83 29.32 26.04
N ALA A 99 -13.85 28.68 25.45
CA ALA A 99 -14.28 28.90 24.07
C ALA A 99 -15.18 30.13 23.95
N GLY A 100 -14.93 30.97 22.95
CA GLY A 100 -15.66 32.23 22.76
C GLY A 100 -16.79 32.18 21.73
N VAL A 101 -16.92 31.08 20.98
CA VAL A 101 -17.87 30.95 19.86
C VAL A 101 -18.69 29.67 20.00
N LEU A 102 -20.02 29.80 19.90
CA LEU A 102 -20.94 28.68 19.70
C LEU A 102 -21.43 28.72 18.25
N VAL A 103 -21.22 27.62 17.50
CA VAL A 103 -21.74 27.49 16.14
C VAL A 103 -23.21 27.04 16.21
N CYS A 104 -24.09 27.90 15.71
CA CYS A 104 -25.54 27.71 15.74
C CYS A 104 -26.04 27.39 14.33
N CYS A 105 -26.42 26.14 14.06
CA CYS A 105 -26.92 25.74 12.75
C CYS A 105 -28.44 25.96 12.66
N SER A 106 -28.94 26.29 11.47
CA SER A 106 -30.39 26.37 11.26
C SER A 106 -31.13 25.09 11.67
N THR A 107 -32.37 25.25 12.14
CA THR A 107 -33.21 24.16 12.58
C THR A 107 -33.44 23.13 11.47
N ARG A 108 -33.48 21.87 11.90
CA ARG A 108 -33.91 20.71 11.12
C ARG A 108 -35.13 20.02 11.77
N SER A 109 -35.77 20.71 12.72
CA SER A 109 -36.90 20.14 13.46
C SER A 109 -38.11 19.99 12.53
N GLU A 110 -38.77 18.84 12.60
CA GLU A 110 -40.08 18.63 11.95
C GLU A 110 -41.14 19.60 12.50
N ASP A 111 -40.99 20.04 13.75
CA ASP A 111 -41.83 21.05 14.40
C ASP A 111 -41.42 22.49 14.02
N GLY A 112 -40.45 22.67 13.11
CA GLY A 112 -39.98 23.98 12.67
C GLY A 112 -41.07 24.78 11.96
N LEU A 113 -41.26 26.03 12.36
CA LEU A 113 -42.21 26.97 11.79
C LEU A 113 -41.54 27.80 10.70
N ASP A 114 -42.22 28.02 9.59
CA ASP A 114 -41.74 28.93 8.56
C ASP A 114 -42.10 30.39 8.90
N ASP A 115 -41.43 30.93 9.92
CA ASP A 115 -41.65 32.29 10.42
C ASP A 115 -40.31 32.97 10.74
N ASP A 116 -39.88 33.89 9.85
CA ASP A 116 -38.65 34.67 10.03
C ASP A 116 -38.73 35.68 11.18
N GLY A 117 -39.93 36.17 11.53
CA GLY A 117 -40.11 37.07 12.66
C GLY A 117 -39.91 36.32 13.97
N LEU A 118 -40.46 35.10 14.07
CA LEU A 118 -40.22 34.20 15.19
C LEU A 118 -38.75 33.78 15.26
N ALA A 119 -38.14 33.41 14.13
CA ALA A 119 -36.73 33.06 14.06
C ALA A 119 -35.84 34.21 14.59
N ALA A 120 -36.11 35.44 14.14
CA ALA A 120 -35.37 36.62 14.58
C ALA A 120 -35.55 36.87 16.09
N SER A 121 -36.78 36.81 16.61
CA SER A 121 -37.03 36.96 18.05
C SER A 121 -36.29 35.90 18.88
N GLN A 122 -36.33 34.64 18.45
CA GLN A 122 -35.68 33.54 19.16
C GLN A 122 -34.14 33.62 19.11
N LEU A 123 -33.58 34.04 17.98
CA LEU A 123 -32.15 34.28 17.86
C LEU A 123 -31.70 35.50 18.68
N HIS A 124 -32.53 36.54 18.77
CA HIS A 124 -32.27 37.69 19.64
C HIS A 124 -32.21 37.28 21.11
N ASP A 125 -33.22 36.55 21.61
CA ASP A 125 -33.27 36.06 22.99
C ASP A 125 -32.05 35.18 23.34
N LEU A 126 -31.59 34.36 22.37
CA LEU A 126 -30.40 33.54 22.53
C LEU A 126 -29.13 34.40 22.58
N ALA A 127 -29.05 35.42 21.72
CA ALA A 127 -27.91 36.33 21.62
C ALA A 127 -27.74 37.21 22.86
N GLU A 128 -28.83 37.70 23.46
CA GLU A 128 -28.77 38.45 24.74
C GLU A 128 -28.14 37.59 25.85
N ARG A 129 -28.54 36.31 25.93
CA ARG A 129 -28.02 35.36 26.93
C ARG A 129 -26.56 34.98 26.69
N ALA A 130 -26.16 34.88 25.43
CA ALA A 130 -24.78 34.62 25.05
C ALA A 130 -23.88 35.83 25.39
N GLU A 131 -24.33 37.05 25.06
CA GLU A 131 -23.60 38.29 25.36
C GLU A 131 -23.37 38.47 26.85
N ALA A 132 -24.35 38.14 27.69
CA ALA A 132 -24.23 38.20 29.15
C ALA A 132 -23.07 37.35 29.70
N ARG A 133 -22.58 36.37 28.93
CA ARG A 133 -21.42 35.52 29.25
C ARG A 133 -20.18 35.81 28.38
N GLY A 134 -20.22 36.83 27.53
CA GLY A 134 -19.14 37.13 26.59
C GLY A 134 -18.99 36.12 25.45
N ILE A 135 -20.04 35.35 25.15
CA ILE A 135 -20.06 34.34 24.08
C ILE A 135 -20.65 34.95 22.81
N ARG A 136 -20.05 34.63 21.66
CA ARG A 136 -20.57 34.98 20.34
C ARG A 136 -21.26 33.78 19.69
N LEU A 137 -22.34 34.03 18.98
CA LEU A 137 -23.09 33.04 18.22
C LEU A 137 -22.76 33.19 16.74
N ALA A 138 -22.21 32.14 16.14
CA ALA A 138 -21.95 32.08 14.71
C ALA A 138 -23.06 31.27 14.03
N TYR A 139 -24.01 31.96 13.38
CA TYR A 139 -25.18 31.35 12.77
C TYR A 139 -24.85 30.78 11.39
N GLU A 140 -25.10 29.49 11.21
CA GLU A 140 -24.76 28.72 10.03
C GLU A 140 -26.03 28.31 9.25
N ALA A 141 -26.06 28.65 7.96
CA ALA A 141 -27.04 28.11 7.03
C ALA A 141 -26.60 26.73 6.55
N VAL A 142 -27.48 25.74 6.66
CA VAL A 142 -27.24 24.38 6.17
C VAL A 142 -28.18 24.10 4.99
N PRO A 143 -27.73 23.58 3.83
CA PRO A 143 -28.54 23.46 2.61
C PRO A 143 -29.85 22.67 2.76
N TRP A 144 -29.92 21.79 3.76
CA TRP A 144 -31.09 20.98 4.10
C TRP A 144 -31.85 21.45 5.36
N GLY A 145 -31.52 22.62 5.89
CA GLY A 145 -32.22 23.24 7.02
C GLY A 145 -33.40 24.11 6.58
N ARG A 146 -33.95 24.85 7.56
CA ARG A 146 -34.92 25.92 7.29
C ARG A 146 -34.26 27.08 6.54
N VAL A 147 -33.17 27.62 7.08
CA VAL A 147 -32.32 28.63 6.44
C VAL A 147 -31.22 27.90 5.68
N ARG A 148 -31.30 27.98 4.34
CA ARG A 148 -30.53 27.11 3.44
C ARG A 148 -29.32 27.77 2.80
N THR A 149 -29.30 29.10 2.76
CA THR A 149 -28.25 29.85 2.09
C THR A 149 -27.61 30.85 3.05
N HIS A 150 -26.32 31.11 2.85
CA HIS A 150 -25.59 32.15 3.58
C HIS A 150 -26.22 33.54 3.39
N ARG A 151 -26.87 33.80 2.24
CA ARG A 151 -27.63 35.04 2.00
C ARG A 151 -28.84 35.17 2.92
N ASP A 152 -29.59 34.10 3.10
CA ASP A 152 -30.75 34.07 4.00
C ASP A 152 -30.32 34.22 5.46
N ALA A 153 -29.24 33.54 5.86
CA ALA A 153 -28.64 33.72 7.18
C ALA A 153 -28.17 35.17 7.38
N ALA A 154 -27.49 35.77 6.40
CA ALA A 154 -27.05 37.16 6.47
C ALA A 154 -28.21 38.15 6.54
N ARG A 155 -29.34 37.88 5.89
CA ARG A 155 -30.57 38.67 6.03
C ARG A 155 -31.15 38.54 7.43
N LEU A 156 -31.22 37.32 7.97
CA LEU A 156 -31.76 37.08 9.30
C LEU A 156 -30.89 37.69 10.41
N VAL A 157 -29.57 37.53 10.34
CA VAL A 157 -28.62 38.16 11.28
C VAL A 157 -28.75 39.69 11.25
N ARG A 158 -28.89 40.29 10.06
CA ARG A 158 -29.15 41.74 9.93
C ARG A 158 -30.51 42.16 10.50
N GLN A 159 -31.54 41.31 10.39
CA GLN A 159 -32.85 41.60 10.96
C GLN A 159 -32.83 41.55 12.50
N VAL A 160 -32.05 40.64 13.08
CA VAL A 160 -31.88 40.53 14.54
C VAL A 160 -31.06 41.68 15.11
N ASP A 161 -30.04 42.13 14.37
CA ASP A 161 -29.15 43.25 14.70
C ASP A 161 -28.59 43.22 16.14
N HIS A 162 -28.03 42.08 16.54
CA HIS A 162 -27.44 41.89 17.87
C HIS A 162 -25.92 41.78 17.78
N ALA A 163 -25.17 42.40 18.70
CA ALA A 163 -23.70 42.42 18.67
C ALA A 163 -23.08 41.02 18.87
N ALA A 164 -23.70 40.18 19.70
CA ALA A 164 -23.29 38.79 19.92
C ALA A 164 -23.75 37.78 18.85
N LEU A 165 -24.48 38.20 17.81
CA LEU A 165 -24.93 37.32 16.72
C LEU A 165 -24.24 37.69 15.39
N GLY A 166 -23.59 36.70 14.78
CA GLY A 166 -22.92 36.80 13.49
C GLY A 166 -23.14 35.53 12.65
N LEU A 167 -22.34 35.38 11.60
CA LEU A 167 -22.39 34.28 10.63
C LEU A 167 -21.25 33.29 10.86
N CYS A 168 -21.58 32.00 10.72
CA CYS A 168 -20.62 30.97 10.35
C CYS A 168 -20.71 30.77 8.83
N LEU A 169 -19.59 30.86 8.13
CA LEU A 169 -19.53 30.55 6.70
C LEU A 169 -18.77 29.24 6.48
N ASP A 170 -19.49 28.22 6.02
CA ASP A 170 -18.93 26.94 5.59
C ASP A 170 -18.72 26.94 4.07
N SER A 171 -17.50 26.66 3.60
CA SER A 171 -17.17 26.66 2.18
C SER A 171 -17.91 25.57 1.40
N PHE A 172 -18.11 24.38 1.96
CA PHE A 172 -18.90 23.33 1.32
C PHE A 172 -20.36 23.76 1.18
N HIS A 173 -20.98 24.32 2.22
CA HIS A 173 -22.39 24.76 2.14
C HIS A 173 -22.60 25.85 1.09
N VAL A 174 -21.63 26.77 0.94
CA VAL A 174 -21.69 27.83 -0.07
C VAL A 174 -21.40 27.29 -1.48
N LEU A 175 -20.37 26.45 -1.65
CA LEU A 175 -19.87 26.03 -2.96
C LEU A 175 -20.58 24.78 -3.51
N SER A 176 -21.17 23.92 -2.69
CA SER A 176 -21.83 22.68 -3.16
C SER A 176 -23.01 22.92 -4.12
N THR A 177 -23.65 24.09 -4.08
CA THR A 177 -24.84 24.37 -4.92
C THR A 177 -24.47 24.86 -6.32
N ARG A 178 -23.51 25.80 -6.44
CA ARG A 178 -23.14 26.46 -7.71
C ARG A 178 -21.63 26.51 -7.98
N ASN A 179 -20.81 26.12 -7.01
CA ASN A 179 -19.36 26.27 -6.98
C ASN A 179 -18.90 27.70 -7.35
N ASP A 180 -19.68 28.71 -6.94
CA ASP A 180 -19.41 30.11 -7.25
C ASP A 180 -18.93 30.85 -5.98
N PRO A 181 -17.61 31.14 -5.85
CA PRO A 181 -17.10 31.85 -4.71
C PRO A 181 -17.56 33.30 -4.65
N ALA A 182 -18.04 33.91 -5.74
CA ALA A 182 -18.55 35.29 -5.72
C ALA A 182 -19.80 35.44 -4.84
N ALA A 183 -20.43 34.33 -4.46
CA ALA A 183 -21.59 34.33 -3.59
C ALA A 183 -21.33 35.01 -2.23
N VAL A 184 -20.08 35.04 -1.73
CA VAL A 184 -19.75 35.68 -0.43
C VAL A 184 -19.45 37.18 -0.51
N ASP A 185 -19.36 37.77 -1.70
CA ASP A 185 -19.01 39.20 -1.87
C ASP A 185 -20.07 40.14 -1.26
N GLU A 186 -21.30 39.65 -1.06
CA GLU A 186 -22.42 40.39 -0.48
C GLU A 186 -22.48 40.33 1.06
N VAL A 187 -21.61 39.54 1.69
CA VAL A 187 -21.61 39.34 3.14
C VAL A 187 -20.86 40.47 3.84
N ASP A 188 -21.47 41.07 4.86
CA ASP A 188 -20.78 41.97 5.77
C ASP A 188 -19.76 41.19 6.61
N VAL A 189 -18.49 41.32 6.23
CA VAL A 189 -17.38 40.59 6.87
C VAL A 189 -17.26 40.88 8.36
N ALA A 190 -17.70 42.06 8.83
CA ALA A 190 -17.68 42.42 10.25
C ALA A 190 -18.68 41.58 11.07
N ARG A 191 -19.67 40.97 10.39
CA ARG A 191 -20.64 40.04 10.98
C ARG A 191 -20.24 38.58 10.82
N VAL A 192 -19.09 38.25 10.22
CA VAL A 192 -18.60 36.86 10.13
C VAL A 192 -17.79 36.54 11.39
N PHE A 193 -18.25 35.57 12.18
CA PHE A 193 -17.62 35.21 13.45
C PHE A 193 -16.80 33.94 13.39
N HIS A 194 -17.07 33.06 12.42
CA HIS A 194 -16.38 31.79 12.23
C HIS A 194 -16.40 31.39 10.74
N VAL A 195 -15.35 30.72 10.28
CA VAL A 195 -15.27 30.17 8.92
C VAL A 195 -14.85 28.70 9.00
N GLN A 196 -15.63 27.84 8.35
CA GLN A 196 -15.35 26.41 8.22
C GLN A 196 -14.97 26.10 6.77
N LEU A 197 -13.91 25.31 6.61
CA LEU A 197 -13.34 24.98 5.31
C LEU A 197 -13.46 23.48 5.05
N ALA A 198 -14.06 23.16 3.92
CA ALA A 198 -14.21 21.83 3.36
C ALA A 198 -14.27 21.90 1.83
N ASP A 199 -13.55 20.99 1.20
CA ASP A 199 -13.64 20.67 -0.22
C ASP A 199 -14.54 19.44 -0.41
N ALA A 200 -14.81 19.05 -1.65
CA ALA A 200 -15.54 17.84 -1.98
C ALA A 200 -15.31 17.41 -3.44
N PRO A 201 -15.47 16.11 -3.78
CA PRO A 201 -15.37 15.62 -5.15
C PRO A 201 -16.51 16.16 -6.02
N ARG A 202 -16.51 15.87 -7.33
CA ARG A 202 -17.55 16.37 -8.24
C ARG A 202 -18.96 15.98 -7.78
N ARG A 203 -19.91 16.90 -8.05
CA ARG A 203 -21.27 16.99 -7.51
C ARG A 203 -22.02 15.65 -7.35
N ASN A 204 -22.49 15.41 -6.13
CA ASN A 204 -23.53 14.41 -5.81
C ASN A 204 -24.93 15.09 -5.80
N PRO A 205 -25.98 14.45 -6.35
CA PRO A 205 -27.33 15.02 -6.35
C PRO A 205 -27.93 15.26 -4.94
N ASP A 206 -27.55 14.46 -3.94
CA ASP A 206 -27.97 14.67 -2.55
C ASP A 206 -26.87 15.40 -1.77
N VAL A 207 -27.05 16.71 -1.58
CA VAL A 207 -26.08 17.58 -0.91
C VAL A 207 -25.86 17.19 0.56
N ARG A 208 -26.87 16.59 1.22
CA ARG A 208 -26.74 16.18 2.62
C ARG A 208 -25.86 14.96 2.76
N GLU A 209 -26.14 13.92 1.98
CA GLU A 209 -25.32 12.70 1.97
C GLU A 209 -23.90 13.02 1.50
N TRP A 210 -23.77 13.91 0.51
CA TRP A 210 -22.48 14.42 0.06
C TRP A 210 -21.67 15.08 1.17
N SER A 211 -22.34 15.92 1.98
CA SER A 211 -21.71 16.61 3.11
C SER A 211 -21.27 15.69 4.22
N LEU A 212 -22.02 14.62 4.49
CA LEU A 212 -21.79 13.73 5.64
C LEU A 212 -20.72 12.67 5.37
N HIS A 213 -20.51 12.31 4.11
CA HIS A 213 -19.70 11.14 3.75
C HIS A 213 -18.50 11.46 2.85
N SER A 214 -18.48 12.62 2.19
CA SER A 214 -17.53 12.85 1.10
C SER A 214 -16.95 14.26 1.07
N ARG A 215 -16.93 14.98 2.20
CA ARG A 215 -16.07 16.17 2.29
C ARG A 215 -14.60 15.74 2.24
N LEU A 216 -13.74 16.62 1.76
CA LEU A 216 -12.30 16.42 1.65
C LEU A 216 -11.59 17.68 2.19
N PHE A 217 -10.29 17.57 2.50
CA PHE A 217 -9.52 18.77 2.84
C PHE A 217 -9.32 19.66 1.60
N PRO A 218 -9.22 20.99 1.77
CA PRO A 218 -8.96 21.94 0.67
C PRO A 218 -7.92 21.47 -0.36
N GLY A 219 -8.38 21.42 -1.60
CA GLY A 219 -7.65 21.04 -2.79
C GLY A 219 -7.73 19.54 -3.12
N GLN A 220 -8.11 18.64 -2.22
CA GLN A 220 -8.33 17.24 -2.59
C GLN A 220 -9.57 17.04 -3.47
N GLY A 221 -10.50 17.99 -3.44
CA GLY A 221 -11.73 17.95 -4.20
C GLY A 221 -11.70 18.86 -5.44
N SER A 222 -12.87 19.41 -5.75
CA SER A 222 -13.13 20.19 -6.97
C SER A 222 -13.80 21.55 -6.70
N LEU A 223 -14.01 21.89 -5.42
CA LEU A 223 -14.61 23.16 -5.01
C LEU A 223 -13.55 24.28 -5.02
N ASP A 224 -13.92 25.49 -5.41
CA ASP A 224 -13.02 26.66 -5.40
C ASP A 224 -12.87 27.26 -3.98
N VAL A 225 -12.29 26.47 -3.07
CA VAL A 225 -12.08 26.86 -1.66
C VAL A 225 -11.08 28.03 -1.56
N ALA A 226 -10.06 28.06 -2.43
CA ALA A 226 -9.09 29.16 -2.48
C ALA A 226 -9.76 30.48 -2.91
N GLY A 227 -10.62 30.44 -3.92
CA GLY A 227 -11.41 31.60 -4.35
C GLY A 227 -12.38 32.08 -3.26
N PHE A 228 -13.03 31.16 -2.54
CA PHE A 228 -13.91 31.46 -1.40
C PHE A 228 -13.14 32.17 -0.28
N LEU A 229 -12.06 31.56 0.21
CA LEU A 229 -11.28 32.10 1.32
C LEU A 229 -10.58 33.42 0.94
N GLY A 230 -10.02 33.50 -0.28
CA GLY A 230 -9.35 34.70 -0.77
C GLY A 230 -10.27 35.92 -0.83
N ARG A 231 -11.57 35.73 -1.11
CA ARG A 231 -12.58 36.80 -1.08
C ARG A 231 -12.83 37.31 0.33
N LEU A 232 -13.03 36.41 1.29
CA LEU A 232 -13.26 36.78 2.70
C LEU A 232 -12.07 37.56 3.27
N LEU A 233 -10.86 37.10 3.02
CA LEU A 233 -9.64 37.77 3.47
C LEU A 233 -9.46 39.14 2.80
N SER A 234 -9.74 39.25 1.50
CA SER A 234 -9.68 40.52 0.76
C SER A 234 -10.72 41.54 1.23
N ALA A 235 -11.88 41.06 1.72
CA ALA A 235 -12.91 41.88 2.33
C ALA A 235 -12.53 42.37 3.74
N GLY A 236 -11.52 41.77 4.36
CA GLY A 236 -11.00 42.19 5.66
C GLY A 236 -11.18 41.18 6.79
N TYR A 237 -11.65 39.95 6.51
CA TYR A 237 -11.80 38.90 7.52
C TYR A 237 -10.46 38.60 8.21
N ALA A 238 -10.52 38.46 9.53
CA ALA A 238 -9.38 38.13 10.40
C ALA A 238 -9.82 37.25 11.60
N GLY A 239 -10.99 36.63 11.49
CA GLY A 239 -11.53 35.75 12.54
C GLY A 239 -11.00 34.30 12.42
N PRO A 240 -11.44 33.41 13.32
CA PRO A 240 -11.02 32.01 13.36
C PRO A 240 -11.40 31.23 12.10
N ILE A 241 -10.48 30.39 11.63
CA ILE A 241 -10.67 29.50 10.48
C ILE A 241 -10.42 28.06 10.95
N ALA A 242 -11.38 27.17 10.69
CA ALA A 242 -11.27 25.76 11.00
C ALA A 242 -11.51 24.88 9.78
N LEU A 243 -10.80 23.77 9.67
CA LEU A 243 -11.21 22.67 8.79
C LEU A 243 -12.38 21.93 9.42
N GLU A 244 -13.42 21.63 8.64
CA GLU A 244 -14.57 20.86 9.09
C GLU A 244 -14.99 19.82 8.03
N VAL A 245 -14.39 18.64 8.12
CA VAL A 245 -14.49 17.60 7.10
C VAL A 245 -15.11 16.33 7.69
N PHE A 246 -16.30 16.00 7.22
CA PHE A 246 -16.96 14.72 7.47
C PHE A 246 -16.63 13.76 6.33
N ASN A 247 -15.85 12.73 6.63
CA ASN A 247 -15.37 11.77 5.64
C ASN A 247 -15.24 10.37 6.27
N ASP A 248 -15.83 9.36 5.62
CA ASP A 248 -15.88 8.00 6.15
C ASP A 248 -14.49 7.35 6.26
N VAL A 249 -13.55 7.69 5.37
CA VAL A 249 -12.17 7.18 5.38
C VAL A 249 -11.42 7.76 6.58
N TYR A 250 -11.44 9.09 6.75
CA TYR A 250 -10.72 9.74 7.87
C TYR A 250 -11.26 9.32 9.24
N GLN A 251 -12.54 8.93 9.32
CA GLN A 251 -13.14 8.40 10.53
C GLN A 251 -12.69 6.97 10.87
N GLN A 252 -11.99 6.28 9.97
CA GLN A 252 -11.49 4.91 10.13
C GLN A 252 -9.95 4.82 10.11
N GLU A 253 -9.25 5.89 9.72
CA GLU A 253 -7.79 5.94 9.62
C GLU A 253 -7.10 6.31 10.95
N ASP A 254 -5.76 6.26 11.00
CA ASP A 254 -4.96 6.84 12.10
C ASP A 254 -5.11 8.38 12.13
N PRO A 255 -5.54 8.98 13.24
CA PRO A 255 -5.78 10.42 13.31
C PRO A 255 -4.53 11.27 13.04
N ARG A 256 -3.32 10.73 13.25
CA ARG A 256 -2.06 11.45 12.97
C ARG A 256 -1.83 11.67 11.47
N HIS A 257 -2.23 10.71 10.64
CA HIS A 257 -2.12 10.84 9.19
C HIS A 257 -3.09 11.89 8.68
N ALA A 258 -4.38 11.77 9.03
CA ALA A 258 -5.41 12.74 8.68
C ALA A 258 -5.05 14.16 9.16
N ALA A 259 -4.52 14.33 10.37
CA ALA A 259 -4.08 15.64 10.87
C ALA A 259 -2.88 16.21 10.09
N THR A 260 -1.92 15.36 9.71
CA THR A 260 -0.77 15.78 8.88
C THR A 260 -1.24 16.25 7.51
N ASP A 261 -2.16 15.51 6.90
CA ASP A 261 -2.72 15.83 5.59
C ASP A 261 -3.60 17.09 5.63
N ALA A 262 -4.38 17.26 6.70
CA ALA A 262 -5.14 18.48 6.98
C ALA A 262 -4.23 19.72 7.07
N MET A 263 -3.10 19.64 7.80
CA MET A 263 -2.15 20.75 7.87
C MET A 263 -1.47 21.02 6.52
N ARG A 264 -1.11 19.96 5.77
CA ARG A 264 -0.58 20.08 4.40
C ARG A 264 -1.57 20.82 3.49
N SER A 265 -2.85 20.47 3.59
CA SER A 265 -3.93 21.13 2.87
C SER A 265 -4.05 22.62 3.23
N MET A 266 -3.98 22.97 4.52
CA MET A 266 -4.00 24.37 4.96
C MET A 266 -2.83 25.18 4.40
N ARG A 267 -1.60 24.63 4.43
CA ARG A 267 -0.40 25.26 3.85
C ARG A 267 -0.55 25.50 2.35
N ALA A 268 -1.05 24.49 1.62
CA ALA A 268 -1.30 24.61 0.19
C ALA A 268 -2.42 25.59 -0.14
N LEU A 269 -3.48 25.65 0.67
CA LEU A 269 -4.56 26.61 0.51
C LEU A 269 -4.06 28.04 0.70
N ALA A 270 -3.20 28.29 1.69
CA ALA A 270 -2.59 29.60 1.90
C ALA A 270 -1.76 30.06 0.69
N GLU A 271 -0.97 29.16 0.10
CA GLU A 271 -0.24 29.41 -1.14
C GLU A 271 -1.20 29.73 -2.31
N ALA A 272 -2.23 28.93 -2.52
CA ALA A 272 -3.20 29.13 -3.60
C ALA A 272 -3.95 30.47 -3.46
N VAL A 273 -4.34 30.85 -2.24
CA VAL A 273 -4.96 32.15 -1.95
C VAL A 273 -3.98 33.29 -2.26
N ALA A 274 -2.71 33.17 -1.87
CA ALA A 274 -1.70 34.17 -2.16
C ALA A 274 -1.44 34.35 -3.66
N ALA A 275 -1.37 33.25 -4.41
CA ALA A 275 -1.17 33.25 -5.85
C ALA A 275 -2.33 33.90 -6.63
N SER A 276 -3.53 33.97 -6.07
CA SER A 276 -4.70 34.60 -6.70
C SER A 276 -4.57 36.11 -6.91
N GLY A 277 -3.61 36.77 -6.24
CA GLY A 277 -3.25 38.18 -6.47
C GLY A 277 -4.37 39.19 -6.21
N ARG A 278 -5.41 38.83 -5.46
CA ARG A 278 -6.56 39.71 -5.21
C ARG A 278 -6.14 40.95 -4.40
N PRO A 279 -6.40 42.18 -4.90
CA PRO A 279 -6.10 43.39 -4.16
C PRO A 279 -7.03 43.51 -2.94
N THR A 280 -6.44 43.81 -1.78
CA THR A 280 -7.17 44.09 -0.56
C THR A 280 -7.95 45.38 -0.68
N ALA A 281 -9.22 45.39 -0.28
CA ALA A 281 -9.96 46.65 -0.14
C ALA A 281 -9.33 47.49 1.00
N GLY A 282 -9.10 48.79 0.77
CA GLY A 282 -8.83 49.74 1.87
C GLY A 282 -7.39 49.86 2.42
N GLY A 283 -6.35 49.39 1.72
CA GLY A 283 -4.96 49.59 2.15
C GLY A 283 -4.45 48.64 3.25
N HIS A 284 -5.10 47.48 3.38
CA HIS A 284 -4.70 46.40 4.29
C HIS A 284 -3.56 45.52 3.71
N PRO A 285 -2.75 44.85 4.55
CA PRO A 285 -1.69 43.94 4.07
C PRO A 285 -2.23 42.75 3.27
N ALA A 286 -1.42 42.23 2.35
CA ALA A 286 -1.79 41.17 1.41
C ALA A 286 -2.24 39.86 2.09
N ALA A 287 -3.09 39.08 1.42
CA ALA A 287 -3.71 37.85 1.94
C ALA A 287 -2.77 36.82 2.63
N PRO A 288 -1.53 36.53 2.17
CA PRO A 288 -0.65 35.58 2.86
C PRO A 288 -0.22 36.03 4.27
N GLU A 289 -0.09 37.34 4.51
CA GLU A 289 0.24 37.85 5.86
C GLU A 289 -0.95 37.74 6.84
N ARG A 290 -2.13 37.35 6.34
CA ARG A 290 -3.38 37.23 7.11
C ARG A 290 -3.75 35.79 7.49
N ILE A 291 -3.00 34.77 7.09
CA ILE A 291 -3.17 33.43 7.68
C ILE A 291 -1.83 33.01 8.27
N ALA A 292 -1.77 32.75 9.57
CA ALA A 292 -0.54 32.44 10.30
C ALA A 292 -0.12 30.98 10.05
N ILE A 293 0.08 30.61 8.79
CA ILE A 293 0.45 29.26 8.37
C ILE A 293 1.94 29.26 8.00
N GLY A 294 2.79 29.26 9.02
CA GLY A 294 4.25 29.13 8.88
C GLY A 294 4.93 30.22 8.05
N GLU A 295 6.22 30.02 7.75
CA GLU A 295 6.91 30.80 6.73
C GLU A 295 6.31 30.48 5.35
N GLY A 296 6.20 31.49 4.47
CA GLY A 296 5.59 31.33 3.15
C GLY A 296 6.19 30.16 2.37
N LEU A 297 5.32 29.32 1.81
CA LEU A 297 5.74 28.11 1.10
C LEU A 297 6.52 28.50 -0.16
N PRO A 298 7.78 28.04 -0.34
CA PRO A 298 8.54 28.34 -1.56
C PRO A 298 7.86 27.67 -2.75
N PRO A 299 7.74 28.33 -3.93
CA PRO A 299 7.03 27.75 -5.07
C PRO A 299 7.65 26.41 -5.49
N ALA A 300 6.82 25.49 -5.97
CA ALA A 300 7.28 24.22 -6.51
C ALA A 300 8.28 24.47 -7.65
N PRO A 301 9.55 24.02 -7.55
CA PRO A 301 10.50 24.22 -8.62
C PRO A 301 10.09 23.49 -9.90
N PRO A 302 10.38 24.05 -11.10
CA PRO A 302 10.12 23.37 -12.37
C PRO A 302 10.81 22.00 -12.44
N LEU A 303 10.08 21.00 -12.94
CA LEU A 303 10.57 19.64 -13.13
C LEU A 303 11.15 19.45 -14.54
N GLY A 304 12.22 18.67 -14.64
CA GLY A 304 12.89 18.30 -15.89
C GLY A 304 12.51 16.93 -16.45
N GLY A 305 11.79 16.11 -15.66
CA GLY A 305 11.41 14.75 -16.01
C GLY A 305 11.73 13.76 -14.90
N PHE A 306 11.63 12.46 -15.18
CA PHE A 306 12.08 11.42 -14.27
C PHE A 306 13.59 11.21 -14.39
N ALA A 307 14.31 11.24 -13.26
CA ALA A 307 15.72 10.89 -13.22
C ALA A 307 15.93 9.37 -13.25
N PHE A 308 15.11 8.62 -12.48
CA PHE A 308 15.03 7.16 -12.48
C PHE A 308 13.76 6.64 -11.79
N ALA A 309 13.43 5.38 -12.04
CA ALA A 309 12.54 4.57 -11.19
C ALA A 309 13.35 3.42 -10.55
N GLU A 310 13.24 3.26 -9.24
CA GLU A 310 13.93 2.19 -8.49
C GLU A 310 12.93 1.08 -8.13
N PHE A 311 13.32 -0.16 -8.42
CA PHE A 311 12.60 -1.34 -8.01
C PHE A 311 13.36 -2.07 -6.90
N ALA A 312 12.68 -2.30 -5.77
CA ALA A 312 13.12 -3.28 -4.81
C ALA A 312 12.75 -4.67 -5.33
N VAL A 313 13.75 -5.54 -5.39
CA VAL A 313 13.64 -6.91 -5.90
C VAL A 313 14.37 -7.86 -4.96
N ASP A 314 14.01 -9.14 -5.03
CA ASP A 314 14.71 -10.22 -4.34
C ASP A 314 15.40 -11.15 -5.35
N GLU A 315 15.95 -12.26 -4.85
CA GLU A 315 16.67 -13.25 -5.66
C GLU A 315 15.79 -13.91 -6.74
N VAL A 316 14.46 -13.75 -6.66
CA VAL A 316 13.49 -14.35 -7.59
C VAL A 316 12.96 -13.31 -8.56
N SER A 317 12.50 -12.17 -8.06
CA SER A 317 11.94 -11.10 -8.88
C SER A 317 13.02 -10.33 -9.65
N GLY A 318 14.24 -10.24 -9.12
CA GLY A 318 15.38 -9.55 -9.75
C GLY A 318 15.74 -10.11 -11.13
N PRO A 319 15.99 -11.42 -11.28
CA PRO A 319 16.25 -12.03 -12.58
C PRO A 319 15.09 -11.89 -13.58
N LEU A 320 13.83 -11.92 -13.12
CA LEU A 320 12.66 -11.73 -13.97
C LEU A 320 12.62 -10.32 -14.55
N VAL A 321 12.76 -9.30 -13.70
CA VAL A 321 12.78 -7.90 -14.12
C VAL A 321 14.00 -7.61 -15.01
N SER A 322 15.18 -8.14 -14.66
CA SER A 322 16.41 -7.99 -15.45
C SER A 322 16.27 -8.57 -16.86
N ARG A 323 15.70 -9.77 -17.01
CA ARG A 323 15.43 -10.38 -18.33
C ARG A 323 14.46 -9.54 -19.15
N ALA A 324 13.39 -9.04 -18.52
CA ALA A 324 12.42 -8.18 -19.18
C ALA A 324 13.05 -6.86 -19.64
N LEU A 325 13.86 -6.20 -18.79
CA LEU A 325 14.61 -4.99 -19.16
C LEU A 325 15.54 -5.24 -20.34
N GLY A 326 16.32 -6.33 -20.31
CA GLY A 326 17.20 -6.71 -21.42
C GLY A 326 16.44 -6.96 -22.73
N ALA A 327 15.29 -7.64 -22.67
CA ALA A 327 14.44 -7.88 -23.83
C ALA A 327 13.77 -6.58 -24.35
N LEU A 328 13.46 -5.64 -23.45
CA LEU A 328 13.02 -4.29 -23.76
C LEU A 328 14.13 -3.42 -24.38
N GLY A 329 15.39 -3.88 -24.37
CA GLY A 329 16.53 -3.20 -24.98
C GLY A 329 17.38 -2.38 -24.03
N PHE A 330 17.12 -2.43 -22.71
CA PHE A 330 18.00 -1.83 -21.71
C PHE A 330 19.34 -2.57 -21.64
N ALA A 331 20.40 -1.82 -21.35
CA ALA A 331 21.72 -2.33 -21.00
C ALA A 331 21.96 -2.10 -19.51
N ARG A 332 22.61 -3.06 -18.82
CA ARG A 332 23.02 -2.88 -17.43
C ARG A 332 24.32 -2.10 -17.43
N THR A 333 24.28 -0.78 -17.40
CA THR A 333 25.44 0.08 -17.65
C THR A 333 26.33 0.30 -16.42
N GLY A 334 25.77 0.18 -15.21
CA GLY A 334 26.51 0.45 -13.98
C GLY A 334 26.08 -0.40 -12.78
N GLN A 335 26.98 -0.52 -11.81
CA GLN A 335 26.72 -1.09 -10.49
C GLN A 335 27.12 -0.06 -9.42
N HIS A 336 26.25 0.18 -8.43
CA HIS A 336 26.52 1.17 -7.39
C HIS A 336 27.77 0.79 -6.57
N ARG A 337 28.64 1.76 -6.30
CA ARG A 337 29.99 1.56 -5.70
C ARG A 337 30.00 0.97 -4.28
N SER A 338 28.86 0.98 -3.61
CA SER A 338 28.72 0.56 -2.20
C SER A 338 27.45 -0.20 -1.85
N LYS A 339 26.45 -0.22 -2.75
CA LYS A 339 25.11 -0.77 -2.51
C LYS A 339 24.84 -1.82 -3.57
N ALA A 340 24.03 -2.82 -3.27
CA ALA A 340 23.63 -3.83 -4.24
C ALA A 340 22.54 -3.28 -5.18
N VAL A 341 22.89 -2.25 -5.96
CA VAL A 341 21.98 -1.57 -6.88
C VAL A 341 22.58 -1.55 -8.28
N ASP A 342 21.84 -2.08 -9.25
CA ASP A 342 22.21 -2.06 -10.67
C ASP A 342 21.50 -0.94 -11.41
N LEU A 343 22.24 -0.23 -12.27
CA LEU A 343 21.74 0.79 -13.18
C LEU A 343 21.49 0.18 -14.57
N TRP A 344 20.25 0.34 -15.05
CA TRP A 344 19.81 -0.08 -16.37
C TRP A 344 19.38 1.13 -17.19
N GLU A 345 19.93 1.27 -18.40
CA GLU A 345 19.70 2.44 -19.26
C GLU A 345 19.28 2.08 -20.69
N GLN A 346 18.39 2.89 -21.25
CA GLN A 346 18.08 2.94 -22.68
C GLN A 346 17.59 4.33 -23.06
N GLY A 347 18.26 5.00 -24.00
CA GLY A 347 17.97 6.39 -24.31
C GLY A 347 18.13 7.26 -23.05
N GLY A 348 17.10 8.05 -22.71
CA GLY A 348 17.01 8.78 -21.44
C GLY A 348 16.27 8.03 -20.32
N ALA A 349 15.81 6.79 -20.54
CA ALA A 349 15.14 6.00 -19.51
C ALA A 349 16.17 5.33 -18.60
N ARG A 350 16.00 5.48 -17.29
CA ARG A 350 16.85 4.85 -16.26
C ARG A 350 16.02 4.08 -15.26
N VAL A 351 16.41 2.84 -15.03
CA VAL A 351 15.80 1.94 -14.05
C VAL A 351 16.89 1.47 -13.10
N LEU A 352 16.64 1.58 -11.79
CA LEU A 352 17.52 1.03 -10.75
C LEU A 352 16.91 -0.27 -10.23
N LEU A 353 17.70 -1.34 -10.16
CA LEU A 353 17.32 -2.58 -9.48
C LEU A 353 18.07 -2.69 -8.16
N ASN A 354 17.34 -2.53 -7.05
CA ASN A 354 17.87 -2.69 -5.71
C ASN A 354 17.71 -4.14 -5.25
N LEU A 355 18.83 -4.86 -5.24
CA LEU A 355 18.94 -6.29 -4.96
C LEU A 355 19.03 -6.60 -3.45
N ALA A 356 19.21 -5.58 -2.62
CA ALA A 356 19.27 -5.71 -1.16
C ALA A 356 18.49 -4.58 -0.49
N PRO A 357 17.16 -4.53 -0.68
CA PRO A 357 16.34 -3.46 -0.12
C PRO A 357 16.30 -3.53 1.41
N ASP A 358 16.45 -2.39 2.08
CA ASP A 358 16.38 -2.29 3.56
C ASP A 358 14.99 -2.68 4.11
N ARG A 359 13.95 -2.54 3.30
CA ARG A 359 12.59 -3.01 3.61
C ARG A 359 12.36 -4.37 2.95
N SER A 360 11.86 -5.33 3.71
CA SER A 360 11.48 -6.64 3.18
C SER A 360 10.40 -6.49 2.12
N VAL A 361 10.72 -6.87 0.89
CA VAL A 361 9.73 -7.08 -0.15
C VAL A 361 9.08 -8.45 0.10
N ALA A 362 7.78 -8.58 -0.14
CA ALA A 362 7.14 -9.89 -0.04
C ALA A 362 7.87 -10.87 -0.99
N PRO A 363 8.05 -12.15 -0.61
CA PRO A 363 8.80 -13.09 -1.45
C PRO A 363 8.33 -13.11 -2.91
N ALA A 364 9.30 -13.10 -3.82
CA ALA A 364 9.15 -13.07 -5.26
C ALA A 364 8.30 -11.90 -5.81
N THR A 365 8.23 -10.80 -5.05
CA THR A 365 7.59 -9.56 -5.46
C THR A 365 8.64 -8.58 -5.95
N ALA A 366 8.36 -7.86 -7.03
CA ALA A 366 9.06 -6.63 -7.39
C ALA A 366 8.12 -5.48 -7.06
N SER A 367 8.64 -4.36 -6.56
CA SER A 367 7.84 -3.15 -6.31
C SER A 367 8.67 -1.90 -6.53
N ILE A 368 8.04 -0.83 -7.00
CA ILE A 368 8.63 0.50 -7.02
C ILE A 368 8.92 0.90 -5.57
N SER A 369 10.20 1.04 -5.23
CA SER A 369 10.66 1.47 -3.91
C SER A 369 11.02 2.96 -3.89
N ALA A 370 11.41 3.50 -5.04
CA ALA A 370 11.67 4.92 -5.18
C ALA A 370 11.36 5.46 -6.58
N LEU A 371 11.03 6.74 -6.61
CA LEU A 371 10.96 7.56 -7.81
C LEU A 371 11.87 8.76 -7.64
N ALA A 372 12.57 9.13 -8.70
CA ALA A 372 13.39 10.34 -8.72
C ALA A 372 12.93 11.28 -9.82
N VAL A 373 12.77 12.56 -9.47
CA VAL A 373 12.46 13.61 -10.42
C VAL A 373 13.65 14.55 -10.57
N GLU A 374 13.90 15.00 -11.79
CA GLU A 374 14.82 16.09 -12.06
C GLU A 374 14.12 17.41 -11.73
N THR A 375 14.80 18.29 -11.00
CA THR A 375 14.29 19.60 -10.57
C THR A 375 15.37 20.65 -10.74
N ALA A 376 14.97 21.87 -11.11
CA ALA A 376 15.87 23.00 -11.26
C ALA A 376 16.58 23.40 -9.96
N ASP A 377 15.99 23.09 -8.79
CA ASP A 377 16.58 23.34 -7.47
C ASP A 377 16.19 22.23 -6.49
N PRO A 378 17.02 21.16 -6.38
CA PRO A 378 16.77 20.04 -5.46
C PRO A 378 16.65 20.47 -4.00
N ALA A 379 17.41 21.48 -3.58
CA ALA A 379 17.40 21.96 -2.20
C ALA A 379 16.09 22.71 -1.90
N ALA A 380 15.56 23.49 -2.85
CA ALA A 380 14.25 24.11 -2.72
C ALA A 380 13.11 23.07 -2.71
N SER A 381 13.19 22.03 -3.56
CA SER A 381 12.21 20.94 -3.54
C SER A 381 12.19 20.21 -2.19
N MET A 382 13.36 19.94 -1.60
CA MET A 382 13.46 19.37 -0.25
C MET A 382 12.85 20.27 0.82
N ARG A 383 13.22 21.56 0.85
CA ARG A 383 12.65 22.52 1.81
C ARG A 383 11.13 22.59 1.68
N ARG A 384 10.61 22.64 0.44
CA ARG A 384 9.17 22.65 0.18
C ARG A 384 8.50 21.39 0.72
N ALA A 385 9.07 20.21 0.48
CA ALA A 385 8.53 18.94 0.94
C ALA A 385 8.49 18.89 2.49
N GLU A 386 9.56 19.28 3.17
CA GLU A 386 9.61 19.37 4.64
C GLU A 386 8.60 20.40 5.19
N SER A 387 8.48 21.56 4.54
CA SER A 387 7.43 22.55 4.83
C SER A 387 6.02 22.03 4.55
N LEU A 388 5.84 20.90 3.88
CA LEU A 388 4.55 20.22 3.68
C LEU A 388 4.44 18.94 4.52
N LEU A 389 5.27 18.83 5.56
CA LEU A 389 5.31 17.73 6.51
C LEU A 389 5.63 16.38 5.86
N ALA A 390 6.33 16.38 4.72
CA ALA A 390 6.88 15.16 4.14
C ALA A 390 8.08 14.70 4.98
N PRO A 391 8.10 13.47 5.52
CA PRO A 391 9.22 13.00 6.32
C PRO A 391 10.49 12.87 5.48
N ARG A 392 11.58 13.55 5.87
CA ARG A 392 12.89 13.36 5.26
C ARG A 392 13.41 11.95 5.54
N LEU A 393 13.87 11.28 4.49
CA LEU A 393 14.48 9.96 4.61
C LEU A 393 15.98 10.11 4.88
N VAL A 394 16.43 9.53 5.99
CA VAL A 394 17.86 9.47 6.34
C VAL A 394 18.49 8.30 5.58
N ARG A 395 19.60 8.56 4.88
CA ARG A 395 20.30 7.53 4.09
C ARG A 395 21.73 7.32 4.60
N SER A 396 22.15 6.08 4.59
CA SER A 396 23.56 5.71 4.71
C SER A 396 24.26 5.97 3.36
N ARG A 397 25.25 6.87 3.36
CA ARG A 397 26.09 7.17 2.20
C ARG A 397 27.56 7.21 2.59
N ARG A 398 28.44 6.88 1.65
CA ARG A 398 29.88 7.17 1.80
C ARG A 398 30.14 8.69 1.60
N PRO A 399 31.23 9.24 2.14
CA PRO A 399 31.55 10.67 1.99
C PRO A 399 31.68 11.14 0.54
N ASP A 400 32.11 10.24 -0.34
CA ASP A 400 32.33 10.43 -1.77
C ASP A 400 31.11 10.09 -2.64
N GLU A 401 29.98 9.71 -2.03
CA GLU A 401 28.70 9.52 -2.72
C GLU A 401 27.86 10.80 -2.72
N THR A 402 27.08 10.97 -3.79
CA THR A 402 26.21 12.12 -3.98
C THR A 402 25.11 12.17 -2.91
N ASP A 403 24.87 13.36 -2.36
CA ASP A 403 23.80 13.58 -1.39
C ASP A 403 22.47 13.85 -2.11
N LEU A 404 21.74 12.78 -2.39
CA LEU A 404 20.39 12.85 -2.96
C LEU A 404 19.36 13.04 -1.85
N GLY A 405 18.79 14.24 -1.77
CA GLY A 405 17.67 14.54 -0.89
C GLY A 405 16.42 13.75 -1.26
N SER A 406 15.80 13.13 -0.26
CA SER A 406 14.52 12.44 -0.43
C SER A 406 13.59 12.54 0.76
N VAL A 407 12.31 12.35 0.45
CA VAL A 407 11.20 12.28 1.41
C VAL A 407 10.38 11.02 1.18
N ALA A 408 9.62 10.61 2.20
CA ALA A 408 8.61 9.57 2.06
C ALA A 408 7.32 10.16 1.46
N THR A 409 6.78 9.50 0.45
CA THR A 409 5.36 9.65 0.05
C THR A 409 4.46 8.97 1.09
N PRO A 410 3.14 9.20 1.06
CA PRO A 410 2.18 8.57 1.99
C PRO A 410 2.23 7.04 1.99
N ASP A 411 2.32 6.41 0.81
CA ASP A 411 2.46 4.96 0.65
C ASP A 411 3.85 4.41 1.06
N GLY A 412 4.76 5.30 1.45
CA GLY A 412 6.12 4.99 1.88
C GLY A 412 7.14 4.82 0.75
N THR A 413 6.76 5.06 -0.51
CA THR A 413 7.70 5.17 -1.63
C THR A 413 8.67 6.34 -1.40
N ALA A 414 9.96 6.16 -1.70
CA ALA A 414 10.92 7.26 -1.59
C ALA A 414 10.83 8.18 -2.82
N LEU A 415 10.64 9.49 -2.60
CA LEU A 415 10.70 10.50 -3.64
C LEU A 415 12.03 11.26 -3.56
N PHE A 416 12.86 11.14 -4.59
CA PHE A 416 14.15 11.81 -4.72
C PHE A 416 14.06 13.07 -5.58
N PHE A 417 14.82 14.09 -5.18
CA PHE A 417 15.02 15.31 -5.95
C PHE A 417 16.45 15.35 -6.49
N CYS A 418 16.58 15.30 -7.81
CA CYS A 418 17.87 15.28 -8.50
C CYS A 418 18.08 16.57 -9.31
N ALA A 419 19.32 17.04 -9.39
CA ALA A 419 19.68 18.02 -10.43
C ALA A 419 19.73 17.31 -11.79
N ALA A 420 19.56 18.07 -12.88
CA ALA A 420 19.78 17.56 -14.23
C ALA A 420 21.22 17.04 -14.39
N ALA A 421 21.42 16.04 -15.25
CA ALA A 421 22.72 15.41 -15.44
C ALA A 421 23.82 16.42 -15.87
N GLY A 422 24.97 16.40 -15.17
CA GLY A 422 26.12 17.30 -15.34
C GLY A 422 27.32 16.86 -14.48
N GLU A 423 28.36 17.69 -14.33
CA GLU A 423 29.46 17.42 -13.39
C GLU A 423 28.93 17.32 -11.95
N GLY A 424 29.31 16.26 -11.21
CA GLY A 424 28.78 15.97 -9.88
C GLY A 424 27.39 15.30 -9.91
N SER A 425 27.08 14.58 -11.00
CA SER A 425 25.84 13.82 -11.12
C SER A 425 25.86 12.58 -10.22
N TRP A 426 24.69 12.19 -9.72
CA TRP A 426 24.50 10.93 -8.99
C TRP A 426 24.88 9.68 -9.81
N LEU A 427 24.99 9.80 -11.13
CA LEU A 427 25.51 8.72 -11.99
C LEU A 427 26.98 8.37 -11.69
N GLU A 428 27.75 9.30 -11.10
CA GLU A 428 29.14 9.06 -10.67
C GLU A 428 29.25 8.06 -9.51
N ASP A 429 28.12 7.73 -8.86
CA ASP A 429 28.05 6.71 -7.80
C ASP A 429 28.02 5.27 -8.35
N PHE A 430 28.06 5.09 -9.68
CA PHE A 430 28.02 3.79 -10.36
C PHE A 430 29.33 3.49 -11.11
N ASP A 431 29.90 2.32 -10.81
CA ASP A 431 31.03 1.77 -11.58
C ASP A 431 30.51 1.13 -12.88
N PRO A 432 31.14 1.38 -14.04
CA PRO A 432 30.71 0.77 -15.30
C PRO A 432 30.84 -0.75 -15.30
N THR A 433 29.81 -1.45 -15.78
CA THR A 433 29.83 -2.93 -15.93
C THR A 433 30.60 -3.39 -17.16
N GLY A 434 30.85 -2.47 -18.11
CA GLY A 434 31.41 -2.77 -19.43
C GLY A 434 30.37 -3.01 -20.52
N GLU A 435 29.07 -3.02 -20.20
CA GLU A 435 27.98 -3.04 -21.20
C GLU A 435 27.61 -1.59 -21.59
N PRO A 436 27.93 -1.12 -22.82
CA PRO A 436 27.60 0.24 -23.22
C PRO A 436 26.10 0.40 -23.49
N PRO A 437 25.54 1.61 -23.33
CA PRO A 437 24.21 1.93 -23.84
C PRO A 437 24.13 1.62 -25.34
N ARG A 438 22.96 1.16 -25.79
CA ARG A 438 22.76 0.83 -27.22
C ARG A 438 22.76 2.10 -28.07
N GLU A 439 23.44 2.05 -29.23
CA GLU A 439 23.58 3.18 -30.16
C GLU A 439 22.24 3.65 -30.77
N SER A 440 21.29 2.72 -30.96
CA SER A 440 19.94 3.01 -31.49
C SER A 440 18.88 2.63 -30.47
N PRO A 441 18.46 3.57 -29.60
CA PRO A 441 17.48 3.28 -28.55
C PRO A 441 16.07 3.13 -29.15
N LEU A 442 15.34 2.10 -28.72
CA LEU A 442 13.91 1.97 -29.05
C LEU A 442 13.04 2.86 -28.15
N LEU A 443 13.50 3.08 -26.92
CA LEU A 443 12.82 3.82 -25.88
C LEU A 443 13.55 5.14 -25.62
N ARG A 444 12.79 6.22 -25.43
CA ARG A 444 13.30 7.58 -25.24
C ARG A 444 13.50 7.96 -23.79
N GLY A 445 12.57 7.58 -22.92
CA GLY A 445 12.49 8.03 -21.53
C GLY A 445 11.29 7.41 -20.82
N ILE A 446 11.14 7.70 -19.53
CA ILE A 446 9.91 7.37 -18.78
C ILE A 446 8.82 8.39 -19.18
N ASP A 447 7.68 7.91 -19.67
CA ASP A 447 6.52 8.76 -20.00
C ASP A 447 5.69 9.07 -18.74
N HIS A 448 5.35 8.03 -17.99
CA HIS A 448 4.56 8.16 -16.77
C HIS A 448 4.77 6.96 -15.84
N VAL A 449 4.35 7.13 -14.58
CA VAL A 449 4.35 6.09 -13.56
C VAL A 449 2.95 5.94 -13.00
N ALA A 450 2.44 4.71 -12.89
CA ALA A 450 1.16 4.43 -12.24
C ALA A 450 1.34 3.58 -10.98
N ILE A 451 0.77 4.05 -9.87
CA ILE A 451 0.83 3.39 -8.56
C ILE A 451 -0.59 3.01 -8.14
N THR A 452 -0.77 1.78 -7.65
CA THR A 452 -1.98 1.42 -6.90
C THR A 452 -1.78 1.67 -5.42
N GLU A 453 -2.61 2.57 -4.89
CA GLU A 453 -2.70 3.03 -3.52
C GLU A 453 -3.72 2.21 -2.72
N SER A 454 -3.58 2.22 -1.39
CA SER A 454 -4.68 1.84 -0.51
C SER A 454 -5.84 2.84 -0.66
N ILE A 455 -7.02 2.53 -0.13
CA ILE A 455 -8.11 3.52 -0.12
C ILE A 455 -7.81 4.67 0.85
N ASP A 456 -7.05 4.38 1.91
CA ASP A 456 -6.67 5.32 2.96
C ASP A 456 -5.66 6.35 2.43
N ASP A 457 -4.68 5.90 1.66
CA ASP A 457 -3.59 6.75 1.15
C ASP A 457 -3.98 7.53 -0.12
N PHE A 458 -5.02 7.15 -0.85
CA PHE A 458 -5.29 7.64 -2.21
C PHE A 458 -5.43 9.17 -2.31
N ASP A 459 -6.33 9.78 -1.51
CA ASP A 459 -6.58 11.22 -1.56
C ASP A 459 -5.42 12.02 -0.93
N GLN A 460 -4.71 11.43 0.04
CA GLN A 460 -3.50 12.00 0.64
C GLN A 460 -2.32 11.99 -0.36
N SER A 461 -2.10 10.90 -1.09
CA SER A 461 -1.09 10.78 -2.15
C SER A 461 -1.37 11.76 -3.28
N ALA A 462 -2.63 11.95 -3.67
CA ALA A 462 -3.02 12.97 -4.63
C ALA A 462 -2.68 14.40 -4.15
N LEU A 463 -3.00 14.73 -2.89
CA LEU A 463 -2.64 16.02 -2.28
C LEU A 463 -1.12 16.20 -2.23
N PHE A 464 -0.39 15.18 -1.79
CA PHE A 464 1.06 15.19 -1.71
C PHE A 464 1.69 15.49 -3.07
N LEU A 465 1.30 14.76 -4.12
CA LEU A 465 1.86 14.94 -5.46
C LEU A 465 1.56 16.33 -6.02
N ARG A 466 0.34 16.85 -5.83
CA ARG A 466 0.01 18.21 -6.25
C ARG A 466 0.83 19.26 -5.51
N THR A 467 0.97 19.12 -4.20
CA THR A 467 1.53 20.17 -3.36
C THR A 467 3.05 20.13 -3.31
N VAL A 468 3.67 18.95 -3.18
CA VAL A 468 5.13 18.81 -3.10
C VAL A 468 5.77 19.00 -4.47
N LEU A 469 5.23 18.36 -5.52
CA LEU A 469 5.79 18.41 -6.87
C LEU A 469 5.17 19.49 -7.77
N GLY A 470 4.10 20.15 -7.34
CA GLY A 470 3.41 21.14 -8.17
C GLY A 470 2.65 20.51 -9.35
N LEU A 471 2.28 19.23 -9.28
CA LEU A 471 1.56 18.57 -10.37
C LEU A 471 0.12 19.09 -10.48
N VAL A 472 -0.33 19.38 -11.68
CA VAL A 472 -1.69 19.79 -11.98
C VAL A 472 -2.56 18.54 -12.21
N PRO A 473 -3.63 18.34 -11.43
CA PRO A 473 -4.51 17.18 -11.58
C PRO A 473 -5.29 17.24 -12.90
N GLY A 474 -5.43 16.09 -13.54
CA GLY A 474 -6.39 15.85 -14.61
C GLY A 474 -7.74 15.40 -14.06
N ASP A 475 -8.56 14.81 -14.91
CA ASP A 475 -9.86 14.26 -14.51
C ASP A 475 -9.71 12.96 -13.71
N SER A 476 -10.37 12.89 -12.55
CA SER A 476 -10.59 11.62 -11.84
C SER A 476 -11.70 10.82 -12.50
N SER A 477 -11.54 9.50 -12.60
CA SER A 477 -12.57 8.61 -13.18
C SER A 477 -12.74 7.33 -12.36
N GLU A 478 -13.93 6.74 -12.41
CA GLU A 478 -14.21 5.42 -11.86
C GLU A 478 -14.52 4.45 -13.01
N VAL A 479 -13.84 3.30 -12.99
CA VAL A 479 -13.92 2.30 -14.05
C VAL A 479 -14.34 0.96 -13.45
N THR A 480 -15.37 0.36 -14.04
CA THR A 480 -15.79 -1.01 -13.69
C THR A 480 -14.78 -2.01 -14.24
N ALA A 481 -14.19 -2.82 -13.37
CA ALA A 481 -13.22 -3.83 -13.76
C ALA A 481 -13.63 -5.25 -13.34
N PRO A 482 -13.00 -6.30 -13.91
CA PRO A 482 -13.36 -7.70 -13.63
C PRO A 482 -13.28 -8.13 -12.17
N PHE A 483 -12.72 -7.30 -11.28
CA PHE A 483 -12.53 -7.59 -9.86
C PHE A 483 -13.07 -6.48 -8.94
N GLY A 484 -13.97 -5.64 -9.46
CA GLY A 484 -14.56 -4.53 -8.72
C GLY A 484 -14.32 -3.17 -9.37
N LEU A 485 -14.78 -2.12 -8.70
CA LEU A 485 -14.62 -0.74 -9.13
C LEU A 485 -13.17 -0.27 -8.89
N ILE A 486 -12.61 0.46 -9.85
CA ILE A 486 -11.30 1.11 -9.74
C ILE A 486 -11.51 2.61 -9.84
N ARG A 487 -11.09 3.34 -8.81
CA ARG A 487 -10.99 4.80 -8.87
C ARG A 487 -9.59 5.15 -9.37
N THR A 488 -9.51 6.09 -10.29
CA THR A 488 -8.26 6.56 -10.89
C THR A 488 -8.15 8.08 -10.78
N TRP A 489 -6.93 8.53 -10.61
CA TRP A 489 -6.55 9.94 -10.60
C TRP A 489 -5.21 10.07 -11.33
N SER A 490 -4.97 11.19 -12.00
CA SER A 490 -3.67 11.45 -12.61
C SER A 490 -3.33 12.92 -12.52
N ALA A 491 -2.04 13.23 -12.52
CA ALA A 491 -1.55 14.59 -12.54
C ALA A 491 -0.26 14.69 -13.33
N SER A 492 0.01 15.89 -13.82
CA SER A 492 1.23 16.20 -14.57
C SER A 492 1.73 17.60 -14.26
N ASP A 493 3.03 17.82 -14.32
CA ASP A 493 3.56 19.18 -14.20
C ASP A 493 3.11 20.03 -15.41
N PRO A 494 3.17 21.37 -15.33
CA PRO A 494 2.77 22.24 -16.42
C PRO A 494 3.53 21.99 -17.74
N GLY A 495 4.79 21.55 -17.67
CA GLY A 495 5.63 21.21 -18.82
C GLY A 495 5.43 19.78 -19.36
N ARG A 496 4.62 18.96 -18.68
CA ARG A 496 4.34 17.56 -19.05
C ARG A 496 5.56 16.65 -19.07
N HIS A 497 6.58 16.98 -18.30
CA HIS A 497 7.80 16.20 -18.12
C HIS A 497 7.62 15.06 -17.12
N VAL A 498 6.78 15.23 -16.10
CA VAL A 498 6.46 14.25 -15.06
C VAL A 498 4.96 14.01 -15.03
N ARG A 499 4.56 12.75 -15.22
CA ARG A 499 3.17 12.30 -15.19
C ARG A 499 3.03 11.14 -14.22
N ILE A 500 2.14 11.26 -13.25
CA ILE A 500 1.88 10.22 -12.26
C ILE A 500 0.39 9.93 -12.21
N ALA A 501 0.04 8.64 -12.25
CA ALA A 501 -1.31 8.15 -12.06
C ALA A 501 -1.42 7.36 -10.75
N LEU A 502 -2.52 7.56 -10.05
CA LEU A 502 -2.92 6.79 -8.89
C LEU A 502 -4.16 5.98 -9.22
N SER A 503 -4.23 4.77 -8.67
CA SER A 503 -5.42 3.92 -8.72
C SER A 503 -5.71 3.34 -7.35
N THR A 504 -6.97 3.12 -7.02
CA THR A 504 -7.35 2.40 -5.81
C THR A 504 -8.60 1.57 -6.07
N THR A 505 -8.80 0.52 -5.26
CA THR A 505 -10.04 -0.25 -5.26
C THR A 505 -10.79 0.01 -3.96
N PRO A 506 -11.93 0.75 -3.99
CA PRO A 506 -12.63 1.18 -2.78
C PRO A 506 -13.13 0.01 -1.90
N LEU A 507 -13.45 -1.13 -2.50
CA LEU A 507 -13.93 -2.31 -1.76
C LEU A 507 -13.54 -3.61 -2.46
N ARG A 508 -12.97 -4.56 -1.70
CA ARG A 508 -12.79 -5.96 -2.09
C ARG A 508 -13.30 -6.88 -0.99
N ARG A 509 -14.01 -7.96 -1.35
CA ARG A 509 -14.57 -8.93 -0.40
C ARG A 509 -14.30 -10.37 -0.86
N GLY A 510 -13.94 -11.23 0.10
CA GLY A 510 -13.82 -12.68 -0.07
C GLY A 510 -12.74 -13.16 -1.04
N ASP A 511 -12.82 -14.44 -1.40
CA ASP A 511 -11.84 -15.14 -2.26
C ASP A 511 -11.84 -14.68 -3.73
N TRP A 512 -12.66 -13.68 -4.07
CA TRP A 512 -12.78 -13.13 -5.42
C TRP A 512 -11.76 -12.01 -5.71
N SER A 513 -10.86 -11.73 -4.76
CA SER A 513 -9.75 -10.79 -4.98
C SER A 513 -8.83 -11.27 -6.11
N PRO A 514 -8.32 -10.36 -6.96
CA PRO A 514 -7.34 -10.74 -7.96
C PRO A 514 -6.05 -11.14 -7.24
N GLY A 515 -5.38 -12.18 -7.73
CA GLY A 515 -4.10 -12.63 -7.17
C GLY A 515 -2.94 -11.62 -7.32
N VAL A 516 -3.19 -10.40 -7.83
CA VAL A 516 -2.29 -9.24 -7.76
C VAL A 516 -3.11 -8.09 -7.18
N SER A 517 -2.81 -7.68 -5.96
CA SER A 517 -3.63 -6.72 -5.22
C SER A 517 -3.40 -5.26 -5.63
N SER A 518 -2.13 -4.86 -5.77
CA SER A 518 -1.73 -3.46 -5.91
C SER A 518 -0.78 -3.23 -7.09
N PRO A 519 -1.18 -3.49 -8.35
CA PRO A 519 -0.27 -3.42 -9.50
C PRO A 519 0.44 -2.06 -9.64
N GLN A 520 1.68 -2.07 -10.09
CA GLN A 520 2.51 -0.88 -10.32
C GLN A 520 3.10 -0.90 -11.73
N LEU A 521 3.23 0.27 -12.34
CA LEU A 521 3.57 0.41 -13.75
C LEU A 521 4.56 1.54 -13.98
N VAL A 522 5.55 1.28 -14.83
CA VAL A 522 6.38 2.33 -15.45
C VAL A 522 6.20 2.25 -16.96
N ALA A 523 5.83 3.38 -17.57
CA ALA A 523 5.63 3.50 -19.00
C ALA A 523 6.84 4.17 -19.66
N PHE A 524 7.25 3.66 -20.82
CA PHE A 524 8.38 4.18 -21.59
C PHE A 524 7.94 4.74 -22.94
N ALA A 525 8.38 5.95 -23.29
CA ALA A 525 8.04 6.60 -24.54
C ALA A 525 8.83 6.04 -25.73
N THR A 526 8.21 5.94 -26.90
CA THR A 526 8.83 5.64 -28.20
C THR A 526 8.25 6.50 -29.32
N ASP A 527 9.01 6.71 -30.40
CA ASP A 527 8.59 7.50 -31.56
C ASP A 527 7.78 6.67 -32.58
N ASP A 528 7.95 5.33 -32.57
CA ASP A 528 7.25 4.39 -33.46
C ASP A 528 6.98 3.08 -32.70
N LEU A 529 5.76 2.96 -32.17
CA LEU A 529 5.38 1.81 -31.36
C LEU A 529 5.28 0.52 -32.17
N ILE A 530 4.90 0.58 -33.44
CA ILE A 530 4.75 -0.62 -34.27
C ILE A 530 6.13 -1.22 -34.53
N ALA A 531 7.10 -0.39 -34.98
CA ALA A 531 8.47 -0.84 -35.18
C ALA A 531 9.12 -1.29 -33.86
N CYS A 532 8.86 -0.56 -32.77
CA CYS A 532 9.33 -0.95 -31.43
C CYS A 532 8.77 -2.33 -31.05
N ALA A 533 7.45 -2.54 -31.14
CA ALA A 533 6.81 -3.80 -30.77
C ALA A 533 7.34 -5.00 -31.56
N HIS A 534 7.60 -4.83 -32.86
CA HIS A 534 8.25 -5.86 -33.68
C HIS A 534 9.63 -6.23 -33.12
N ALA A 535 10.50 -5.25 -32.87
CA ALA A 535 11.83 -5.47 -32.33
C ALA A 535 11.82 -6.06 -30.91
N LEU A 536 10.82 -5.71 -30.10
CA LEU A 536 10.62 -6.29 -28.77
C LEU A 536 10.25 -7.77 -28.85
N ARG A 537 9.38 -8.16 -29.80
CA ARG A 537 9.00 -9.57 -30.02
C ARG A 537 10.17 -10.41 -30.50
N GLU A 538 10.98 -9.90 -31.43
CA GLU A 538 12.20 -10.60 -31.89
C GLU A 538 13.19 -10.88 -30.74
N ARG A 539 13.16 -10.05 -29.70
CA ARG A 539 13.99 -10.20 -28.49
C ARG A 539 13.35 -11.04 -27.40
N GLY A 540 12.14 -11.57 -27.63
CA GLY A 540 11.41 -12.35 -26.63
C GLY A 540 10.90 -11.53 -25.45
N ALA A 541 10.60 -10.25 -25.66
CA ALA A 541 9.97 -9.43 -24.61
C ALA A 541 8.62 -10.05 -24.21
N PRO A 542 8.30 -10.13 -22.90
CA PRO A 542 7.06 -10.75 -22.42
C PRO A 542 5.88 -9.80 -22.65
N ILE A 543 5.43 -9.63 -23.90
CA ILE A 543 4.31 -8.75 -24.26
C ILE A 543 2.99 -9.42 -23.87
N LEU A 544 2.11 -8.66 -23.21
CA LEU A 544 0.79 -9.13 -22.80
C LEU A 544 -0.12 -9.31 -24.02
N GLU A 545 -0.60 -10.52 -24.23
CA GLU A 545 -1.54 -10.82 -25.31
C GLU A 545 -2.94 -10.24 -25.03
N ILE A 546 -3.38 -9.32 -25.89
CA ILE A 546 -4.71 -8.72 -25.86
C ILE A 546 -5.71 -9.60 -26.64
N PRO A 547 -6.95 -9.81 -26.14
CA PRO A 547 -7.97 -10.58 -26.85
C PRO A 547 -8.40 -9.97 -28.20
N ASP A 548 -8.65 -10.84 -29.18
CA ASP A 548 -9.09 -10.45 -30.54
C ASP A 548 -10.35 -9.58 -30.56
N ASN A 549 -11.29 -9.81 -29.65
CA ASN A 549 -12.54 -9.06 -29.54
C ASN A 549 -12.32 -7.55 -29.33
N TYR A 550 -11.18 -7.15 -28.74
CA TYR A 550 -10.86 -5.73 -28.58
C TYR A 550 -10.67 -5.06 -29.95
N TYR A 551 -9.98 -5.72 -30.87
CA TYR A 551 -9.70 -5.18 -32.20
C TYR A 551 -10.94 -5.15 -33.08
N ASP A 552 -11.83 -6.13 -32.92
CA ASP A 552 -13.13 -6.13 -33.61
C ASP A 552 -14.02 -4.96 -33.15
N ASP A 553 -14.04 -4.66 -31.84
CA ASP A 553 -14.73 -3.47 -31.31
C ASP A 553 -14.06 -2.17 -31.75
N LEU A 554 -12.73 -2.13 -31.74
CA LEU A 554 -11.94 -0.96 -32.13
C LEU A 554 -12.23 -0.55 -33.58
N ASP A 555 -12.23 -1.52 -34.50
CA ASP A 555 -12.53 -1.33 -35.91
C ASP A 555 -13.95 -0.78 -36.10
N ALA A 556 -14.93 -1.40 -35.44
CA ALA A 556 -16.33 -0.97 -35.49
C ALA A 556 -16.58 0.42 -34.89
N ARG A 557 -15.82 0.80 -33.85
CA ARG A 557 -16.00 2.05 -33.10
C ARG A 557 -15.34 3.25 -33.78
N LEU A 558 -14.18 3.07 -34.41
CA LEU A 558 -13.34 4.18 -34.86
C LEU A 558 -13.14 4.25 -36.39
N ASP A 559 -13.60 3.24 -37.14
CA ASP A 559 -13.50 3.15 -38.62
C ASP A 559 -12.07 3.45 -39.11
N LEU A 560 -11.10 2.74 -38.50
CA LEU A 560 -9.68 2.95 -38.78
C LEU A 560 -9.29 2.34 -40.13
N PRO A 561 -8.22 2.82 -40.80
CA PRO A 561 -7.80 2.27 -42.08
C PRO A 561 -7.55 0.76 -42.03
N SER A 562 -8.17 0.03 -42.96
CA SER A 562 -7.93 -1.41 -43.14
C SER A 562 -6.44 -1.71 -43.27
N GLY A 563 -5.94 -2.71 -42.54
CA GLY A 563 -4.51 -3.04 -42.41
C GLY A 563 -3.77 -2.32 -41.27
N PHE A 564 -4.28 -1.19 -40.74
CA PHE A 564 -3.73 -0.59 -39.51
C PHE A 564 -4.15 -1.41 -38.28
N VAL A 565 -5.44 -1.71 -38.15
CA VAL A 565 -5.98 -2.55 -37.06
C VAL A 565 -5.31 -3.93 -37.04
N ASP A 566 -5.02 -4.52 -38.21
CA ASP A 566 -4.31 -5.81 -38.30
C ASP A 566 -2.91 -5.73 -37.70
N ARG A 567 -2.17 -4.63 -37.92
CA ARG A 567 -0.85 -4.42 -37.29
C ARG A 567 -0.97 -4.23 -35.77
N LEU A 568 -2.00 -3.52 -35.31
CA LEU A 568 -2.25 -3.38 -33.88
C LEU A 568 -2.54 -4.75 -33.24
N ARG A 569 -3.36 -5.57 -33.91
CA ARG A 569 -3.72 -6.94 -33.50
C ARG A 569 -2.49 -7.84 -33.41
N GLU A 570 -1.68 -7.88 -34.46
CA GLU A 570 -0.46 -8.68 -34.54
C GLU A 570 0.49 -8.42 -33.37
N HIS A 571 0.61 -7.15 -32.97
CA HIS A 571 1.54 -6.74 -31.94
C HIS A 571 0.94 -6.61 -30.54
N SER A 572 -0.36 -6.86 -30.36
CA SER A 572 -1.08 -6.64 -29.10
C SER A 572 -1.04 -5.18 -28.63
N ILE A 573 -1.06 -4.24 -29.58
CA ILE A 573 -1.09 -2.80 -29.32
C ILE A 573 -2.53 -2.36 -29.09
N LEU A 574 -2.76 -1.55 -28.07
CA LEU A 574 -4.00 -0.85 -27.82
C LEU A 574 -3.92 0.57 -28.40
N TYR A 575 -5.09 1.13 -28.73
CA TYR A 575 -5.24 2.42 -29.39
C TYR A 575 -6.34 3.26 -28.75
N ASP A 576 -6.07 4.56 -28.61
CA ASP A 576 -7.04 5.59 -28.25
C ASP A 576 -6.86 6.85 -29.11
N ARG A 577 -7.93 7.63 -29.26
CA ARG A 577 -7.93 8.90 -30.02
C ARG A 577 -8.87 9.89 -29.36
N ASP A 578 -8.37 11.09 -29.09
CA ASP A 578 -9.16 12.23 -28.63
C ASP A 578 -9.22 13.35 -29.70
N GLU A 579 -9.72 14.53 -29.33
CA GLU A 579 -9.80 15.67 -30.23
C GLU A 579 -8.42 16.27 -30.60
N ARG A 580 -7.37 15.91 -29.85
CA ARG A 580 -6.02 16.45 -30.02
C ARG A 580 -5.14 15.53 -30.83
N GLY A 581 -5.17 14.23 -30.55
CA GLY A 581 -4.28 13.28 -31.21
C GLY A 581 -4.58 11.82 -30.90
N GLU A 582 -3.56 10.99 -31.12
CA GLU A 582 -3.67 9.53 -31.01
C GLU A 582 -2.69 8.99 -29.97
N TYR A 583 -3.06 7.87 -29.36
CA TYR A 583 -2.27 7.18 -28.35
C TYR A 583 -2.20 5.71 -28.68
N LEU A 584 -0.98 5.20 -28.83
CA LEU A 584 -0.73 3.78 -29.00
C LEU A 584 0.03 3.29 -27.77
N HIS A 585 -0.33 2.13 -27.26
CA HIS A 585 0.40 1.55 -26.14
C HIS A 585 0.32 0.02 -26.10
N LEU A 586 1.31 -0.61 -25.48
CA LEU A 586 1.33 -2.04 -25.20
C LEU A 586 1.84 -2.28 -23.78
N PHE A 587 1.46 -3.43 -23.20
CA PHE A 587 1.87 -3.82 -21.86
C PHE A 587 2.76 -5.07 -21.90
N THR A 588 3.65 -5.20 -20.92
CA THR A 588 4.28 -6.50 -20.63
C THR A 588 3.38 -7.37 -19.77
N GLU A 589 3.71 -8.64 -19.64
CA GLU A 589 3.21 -9.51 -18.58
C GLU A 589 3.63 -9.02 -17.19
N MET A 590 3.07 -9.62 -16.13
CA MET A 590 3.49 -9.33 -14.75
C MET A 590 4.93 -9.81 -14.52
N LEU A 591 5.79 -8.90 -14.06
CA LEU A 591 7.18 -9.13 -13.71
C LEU A 591 7.26 -9.26 -12.18
N GLY A 592 7.03 -10.48 -11.70
CA GLY A 592 6.75 -10.74 -10.28
C GLY A 592 5.27 -10.55 -9.96
N SER A 593 4.95 -10.22 -8.71
CA SER A 593 3.56 -10.14 -8.23
C SER A 593 2.91 -8.74 -8.28
N ARG A 594 3.64 -7.68 -8.68
CA ARG A 594 3.13 -6.29 -8.65
C ARG A 594 3.49 -5.46 -9.88
N VAL A 595 4.71 -5.60 -10.41
CA VAL A 595 5.27 -4.71 -11.44
C VAL A 595 5.03 -5.22 -12.85
N PHE A 596 4.84 -4.32 -13.79
CA PHE A 596 4.85 -4.54 -15.23
C PHE A 596 5.23 -3.24 -15.93
N PHE A 597 5.52 -3.31 -17.22
CA PHE A 597 5.91 -2.15 -18.02
C PHE A 597 4.89 -1.86 -19.12
N GLU A 598 4.87 -0.60 -19.55
CA GLU A 598 4.12 -0.13 -20.71
C GLU A 598 5.09 0.53 -21.69
N VAL A 599 4.83 0.41 -22.98
CA VAL A 599 5.51 1.19 -24.01
C VAL A 599 4.47 2.00 -24.76
N VAL A 600 4.73 3.31 -24.92
CA VAL A 600 3.72 4.28 -25.35
C VAL A 600 4.24 5.15 -26.48
N GLN A 601 3.34 5.53 -27.37
CA GLN A 601 3.56 6.56 -28.39
C GLN A 601 2.40 7.55 -28.36
N ARG A 602 2.74 8.83 -28.22
CA ARG A 602 1.80 9.96 -28.29
C ARG A 602 1.96 10.64 -29.65
N VAL A 603 0.87 10.79 -30.39
CA VAL A 603 0.83 11.43 -31.71
C VAL A 603 0.00 12.71 -31.65
N ASP A 604 0.43 13.74 -32.37
CA ASP A 604 -0.28 15.02 -32.56
C ASP A 604 -0.76 15.74 -31.29
N GLY A 605 -0.12 15.49 -30.15
CA GLY A 605 -0.37 16.21 -28.89
C GLY A 605 -1.38 15.56 -27.94
N TYR A 606 -1.63 14.25 -28.08
CA TYR A 606 -2.41 13.48 -27.12
C TYR A 606 -1.87 13.61 -25.68
N ASP A 607 -2.69 14.11 -24.75
CA ASP A 607 -2.28 14.47 -23.37
C ASP A 607 -2.74 13.43 -22.31
N GLY A 608 -3.65 12.52 -22.66
CA GLY A 608 -4.25 11.53 -21.74
C GLY A 608 -3.34 10.35 -21.39
N LEU A 609 -3.90 9.31 -20.77
CA LEU A 609 -3.18 8.06 -20.44
C LEU A 609 -3.80 6.82 -21.13
N GLY A 610 -4.45 7.03 -22.27
CA GLY A 610 -5.22 6.02 -22.99
C GLY A 610 -6.68 5.93 -22.55
N ASP A 611 -7.45 5.12 -23.27
CA ASP A 611 -8.86 4.87 -22.99
C ASP A 611 -8.99 4.25 -21.57
N PRO A 612 -9.85 4.77 -20.67
CA PRO A 612 -10.07 4.18 -19.35
C PRO A 612 -10.47 2.69 -19.38
N ARG A 613 -11.07 2.22 -20.48
CA ARG A 613 -11.42 0.80 -20.70
C ARG A 613 -10.20 -0.09 -20.95
N SER A 614 -9.01 0.46 -21.18
CA SER A 614 -7.76 -0.30 -21.25
C SER A 614 -7.42 -0.97 -19.91
N VAL A 615 -7.79 -0.35 -18.77
CA VAL A 615 -7.56 -0.89 -17.43
C VAL A 615 -8.25 -2.24 -17.22
N PRO A 616 -9.58 -2.37 -17.36
CA PRO A 616 -10.26 -3.66 -17.18
C PRO A 616 -9.84 -4.71 -18.22
N LEU A 617 -9.53 -4.28 -19.45
CA LEU A 617 -9.02 -5.16 -20.52
C LEU A 617 -7.67 -5.78 -20.15
N ARG A 618 -6.71 -4.95 -19.73
CA ARG A 618 -5.39 -5.37 -19.24
C ARG A 618 -5.51 -6.33 -18.06
N MET A 619 -6.39 -6.04 -17.09
CA MET A 619 -6.61 -6.92 -15.95
C MET A 619 -7.12 -8.30 -16.35
N ALA A 620 -8.08 -8.35 -17.28
CA ALA A 620 -8.59 -9.61 -17.82
C ALA A 620 -7.48 -10.39 -18.57
N ALA A 621 -6.66 -9.69 -19.36
CA ALA A 621 -5.54 -10.28 -20.07
C ALA A 621 -4.48 -10.88 -19.11
N HIS A 622 -4.07 -10.15 -18.06
CA HIS A 622 -3.15 -10.68 -17.05
C HIS A 622 -3.74 -11.87 -16.30
N ARG A 623 -5.03 -11.85 -15.98
CA ARG A 623 -5.71 -13.01 -15.36
C ARG A 623 -5.67 -14.21 -16.30
N ARG A 624 -5.99 -14.02 -17.58
CA ARG A 624 -5.97 -15.08 -18.59
C ARG A 624 -4.57 -15.67 -18.74
N GLN A 625 -3.53 -14.83 -18.80
CA GLN A 625 -2.15 -15.30 -18.90
C GLN A 625 -1.78 -16.19 -17.72
N ARG A 626 -2.06 -15.72 -16.50
CA ARG A 626 -1.88 -16.51 -15.28
C ARG A 626 -2.64 -17.84 -15.30
N LEU A 627 -3.90 -17.82 -15.74
CA LEU A 627 -4.71 -19.02 -15.87
C LEU A 627 -4.19 -19.98 -16.94
N ARG A 628 -3.58 -19.49 -18.04
CA ARG A 628 -2.94 -20.35 -19.05
C ARG A 628 -1.70 -21.02 -18.47
N MET A 629 -0.87 -20.29 -17.73
CA MET A 629 0.27 -20.86 -17.00
C MET A 629 -0.17 -21.93 -15.98
N LEU A 630 -1.37 -21.77 -15.41
CA LEU A 630 -2.00 -22.74 -14.53
C LEU A 630 -2.62 -23.94 -15.26
N ALA A 631 -3.30 -23.70 -16.39
CA ALA A 631 -4.05 -24.72 -17.15
C ALA A 631 -3.16 -25.63 -18.01
N SER A 632 -1.89 -25.28 -18.22
CA SER A 632 -0.88 -26.23 -18.68
C SER A 632 -0.63 -27.38 -17.68
N ALA A 633 -1.19 -27.31 -16.45
CA ALA A 633 -1.36 -28.47 -15.58
C ALA A 633 -2.69 -29.19 -15.93
N PRO A 634 -2.66 -30.45 -16.40
CA PRO A 634 -3.87 -31.16 -16.80
C PRO A 634 -4.85 -31.35 -15.62
N THR A 635 -6.10 -30.96 -15.81
CA THR A 635 -7.23 -31.31 -14.93
C THR A 635 -7.65 -32.75 -15.19
N GLU A 636 -7.65 -33.58 -14.13
CA GLU A 636 -7.93 -35.00 -14.23
C GLU A 636 -8.71 -35.56 -13.02
N PRO A 637 -9.34 -36.75 -13.19
CA PRO A 637 -10.41 -37.26 -12.32
C PRO A 637 -9.95 -37.64 -10.91
N ALA A 638 -10.92 -37.89 -10.04
CA ALA A 638 -10.69 -38.31 -8.66
C ALA A 638 -9.95 -39.66 -8.60
N ILE A 639 -8.63 -39.60 -8.41
CA ILE A 639 -7.79 -40.73 -8.01
C ILE A 639 -7.90 -40.85 -6.49
N GLU A 640 -8.23 -42.03 -5.96
CA GLU A 640 -8.18 -42.25 -4.51
C GLU A 640 -6.73 -42.11 -4.01
N PRO A 641 -6.48 -41.29 -2.97
CA PRO A 641 -5.12 -41.04 -2.50
C PRO A 641 -4.51 -42.32 -1.93
N ARG A 642 -3.38 -42.75 -2.49
CA ARG A 642 -2.64 -43.94 -2.04
C ARG A 642 -1.67 -43.63 -0.89
N HIS A 643 -1.21 -42.38 -0.83
CA HIS A 643 -0.26 -41.87 0.14
C HIS A 643 -0.87 -40.74 0.98
N ASP A 644 -0.48 -40.67 2.25
CA ASP A 644 -0.73 -39.48 3.07
C ASP A 644 0.25 -38.39 2.65
N TYR A 645 -0.27 -37.21 2.30
CA TYR A 645 0.52 -36.05 1.88
C TYR A 645 0.57 -34.98 2.97
N SER A 646 1.76 -34.44 3.21
CA SER A 646 2.02 -33.25 4.02
C SER A 646 2.41 -32.06 3.15
N LEU A 647 1.89 -30.87 3.46
CA LEU A 647 2.38 -29.63 2.85
C LEU A 647 3.55 -29.11 3.68
N ALA A 648 4.78 -29.25 3.17
CA ALA A 648 5.95 -28.65 3.83
C ALA A 648 5.87 -27.12 3.72
N HIS A 649 6.22 -26.41 4.80
CA HIS A 649 6.05 -24.95 4.85
C HIS A 649 6.85 -24.25 3.74
N LEU A 650 8.04 -24.76 3.40
CA LEU A 650 8.89 -24.21 2.35
C LEU A 650 8.21 -24.15 0.97
N THR A 651 7.23 -25.01 0.68
CA THR A 651 6.41 -25.00 -0.55
C THR A 651 5.50 -23.77 -0.65
N ALA A 652 5.17 -23.15 0.48
CA ALA A 652 4.23 -22.05 0.57
C ALA A 652 4.66 -21.02 1.64
N LEU A 653 5.97 -20.74 1.73
CA LEU A 653 6.62 -20.03 2.85
C LEU A 653 6.08 -18.61 3.11
N SER A 654 5.36 -18.01 2.14
CA SER A 654 4.73 -16.70 2.30
C SER A 654 3.45 -16.75 3.15
N LEU A 655 2.85 -17.92 3.36
CA LEU A 655 1.64 -18.09 4.17
C LEU A 655 2.02 -18.12 5.65
N SER A 656 1.26 -17.43 6.49
CA SER A 656 1.35 -17.64 7.94
C SER A 656 0.91 -19.06 8.30
N PRO A 657 1.33 -19.62 9.47
CA PRO A 657 0.91 -20.95 9.88
C PRO A 657 -0.61 -21.22 9.84
N PRO A 658 -1.51 -20.31 10.27
CA PRO A 658 -2.95 -20.50 10.09
C PRO A 658 -3.38 -20.57 8.61
N GLU A 659 -2.83 -19.69 7.76
CA GLU A 659 -3.16 -19.67 6.33
C GLU A 659 -2.62 -20.90 5.58
N LEU A 660 -1.48 -21.45 6.02
CA LEU A 660 -0.92 -22.69 5.51
C LEU A 660 -1.85 -23.87 5.81
N VAL A 661 -2.40 -23.93 7.02
CA VAL A 661 -3.38 -24.96 7.44
C VAL A 661 -4.63 -24.88 6.57
N ASP A 662 -5.16 -23.68 6.33
CA ASP A 662 -6.32 -23.49 5.45
C ASP A 662 -6.01 -23.92 4.00
N ALA A 663 -4.82 -23.58 3.50
CA ALA A 663 -4.37 -23.98 2.17
C ALA A 663 -4.24 -25.50 2.03
N ALA A 664 -3.66 -26.15 3.04
CA ALA A 664 -3.50 -27.60 3.12
C ALA A 664 -4.87 -28.29 3.11
N ALA A 665 -5.80 -27.81 3.94
CA ALA A 665 -7.16 -28.35 4.02
C ALA A 665 -7.91 -28.21 2.68
N ALA A 666 -7.87 -27.02 2.07
CA ALA A 666 -8.53 -26.74 0.80
C ALA A 666 -7.99 -27.57 -0.37
N ALA A 667 -6.68 -27.85 -0.37
CA ALA A 667 -6.03 -28.69 -1.38
C ALA A 667 -6.15 -30.20 -1.10
N GLY A 668 -6.59 -30.59 0.10
CA GLY A 668 -6.80 -31.97 0.50
C GLY A 668 -5.52 -32.68 0.97
N TYR A 669 -4.60 -31.94 1.62
CA TYR A 669 -3.51 -32.52 2.39
C TYR A 669 -4.04 -33.05 3.73
N ARG A 670 -3.40 -34.10 4.25
CA ARG A 670 -3.69 -34.60 5.60
C ARG A 670 -2.87 -33.87 6.66
N TYR A 671 -1.64 -33.50 6.29
CA TYR A 671 -0.66 -32.96 7.20
C TYR A 671 -0.10 -31.61 6.73
N VAL A 672 0.49 -30.86 7.66
CA VAL A 672 1.40 -29.73 7.39
C VAL A 672 2.72 -29.92 8.13
N GLY A 673 3.81 -29.44 7.52
CA GLY A 673 5.09 -29.18 8.20
C GLY A 673 5.19 -27.71 8.55
N LEU A 674 5.62 -27.36 9.77
CA LEU A 674 5.64 -25.98 10.24
C LEU A 674 7.05 -25.46 10.50
N ARG A 675 7.44 -24.46 9.71
CA ARG A 675 8.68 -23.70 9.92
C ARG A 675 8.58 -22.66 11.02
N MET A 676 9.40 -22.82 12.07
CA MET A 676 9.46 -21.98 13.26
C MET A 676 10.79 -21.23 13.41
N THR A 677 11.82 -21.64 12.68
CA THR A 677 13.12 -20.95 12.63
C THR A 677 13.38 -20.40 11.23
N ARG A 678 14.02 -19.22 11.16
CA ARG A 678 14.53 -18.66 9.90
C ARG A 678 15.92 -19.23 9.63
N VAL A 679 16.16 -19.69 8.41
CA VAL A 679 17.48 -20.19 7.98
C VAL A 679 18.26 -19.08 7.27
N THR A 680 17.57 -18.12 6.67
CA THR A 680 18.20 -16.91 6.09
C THR A 680 17.57 -15.64 6.68
N PRO A 681 18.31 -14.51 6.71
CA PRO A 681 17.75 -13.23 7.17
C PRO A 681 16.55 -12.73 6.37
N GLN A 682 16.40 -13.16 5.12
CA GLN A 682 15.39 -12.69 4.16
C GLN A 682 14.07 -13.48 4.22
N GLU A 683 14.04 -14.62 4.93
CA GLU A 683 12.82 -15.41 5.07
C GLU A 683 11.81 -14.76 6.05
N PRO A 684 10.49 -14.90 5.80
CA PRO A 684 9.48 -14.61 6.80
C PRO A 684 9.76 -15.39 8.09
N HIS A 685 9.68 -14.70 9.24
CA HIS A 685 9.85 -15.34 10.55
C HIS A 685 8.49 -15.46 11.24
N TYR A 686 8.07 -16.69 11.52
CA TYR A 686 6.86 -17.00 12.27
C TYR A 686 7.24 -17.52 13.67
N PRO A 687 7.32 -16.65 14.69
CA PRO A 687 7.84 -17.01 16.02
C PRO A 687 6.80 -17.79 16.85
N LEU A 688 6.30 -18.92 16.35
CA LEU A 688 5.27 -19.74 17.00
C LEU A 688 5.62 -20.11 18.45
N ALA A 689 6.91 -20.38 18.73
CA ALA A 689 7.38 -20.70 20.08
C ALA A 689 7.28 -19.52 21.08
N TYR A 690 7.15 -18.29 20.58
CA TYR A 690 7.24 -17.06 21.38
C TYR A 690 6.03 -16.13 21.19
N ASP A 691 5.08 -16.45 20.31
CA ASP A 691 3.88 -15.66 20.04
C ASP A 691 2.60 -16.45 20.43
N PRO A 692 2.03 -16.17 21.61
CA PRO A 692 0.81 -16.83 22.07
C PRO A 692 -0.43 -16.54 21.21
N ALA A 693 -0.48 -15.41 20.50
CA ALA A 693 -1.62 -15.07 19.65
C ALA A 693 -1.58 -15.89 18.37
N LEU A 694 -0.42 -15.96 17.73
CA LEU A 694 -0.20 -16.80 16.56
C LEU A 694 -0.42 -18.28 16.87
N MET A 695 0.13 -18.78 17.98
CA MET A 695 -0.08 -20.16 18.44
C MET A 695 -1.57 -20.50 18.60
N ARG A 696 -2.36 -19.63 19.26
CA ARG A 696 -3.80 -19.84 19.41
C ARG A 696 -4.52 -19.87 18.06
N ALA A 697 -4.21 -18.92 17.17
CA ALA A 697 -4.79 -18.88 15.84
C ALA A 697 -4.50 -20.18 15.06
N THR A 698 -3.25 -20.63 15.04
CA THR A 698 -2.86 -21.88 14.35
C THR A 698 -3.63 -23.08 14.89
N LYS A 699 -3.73 -23.23 16.21
CA LYS A 699 -4.50 -24.33 16.84
C LYS A 699 -5.99 -24.27 16.50
N THR A 700 -6.59 -23.08 16.45
CA THR A 700 -7.99 -22.91 16.03
C THR A 700 -8.21 -23.40 14.60
N HIS A 701 -7.30 -23.07 13.67
CA HIS A 701 -7.41 -23.50 12.28
C HIS A 701 -7.16 -25.00 12.11
N LEU A 702 -6.17 -25.58 12.82
CA LEU A 702 -5.96 -27.04 12.85
C LEU A 702 -7.22 -27.78 13.32
N ALA A 703 -7.84 -27.29 14.40
CA ALA A 703 -9.08 -27.88 14.93
C ALA A 703 -10.28 -27.72 13.99
N ALA A 704 -10.38 -26.59 13.29
CA ALA A 704 -11.49 -26.32 12.37
C ALA A 704 -11.40 -27.14 11.08
N THR A 705 -10.18 -27.41 10.61
CA THR A 705 -9.93 -28.08 9.32
C THR A 705 -9.72 -29.59 9.46
N GLY A 706 -9.25 -30.06 10.62
CA GLY A 706 -8.86 -31.45 10.84
C GLY A 706 -7.49 -31.81 10.25
N VAL A 707 -6.74 -30.85 9.73
CA VAL A 707 -5.34 -31.03 9.31
C VAL A 707 -4.47 -31.24 10.54
N GLU A 708 -3.56 -32.20 10.49
CA GLU A 708 -2.63 -32.53 11.57
C GLU A 708 -1.23 -31.96 11.29
N VAL A 709 -0.41 -31.74 12.32
CA VAL A 709 1.00 -31.33 12.13
C VAL A 709 1.86 -32.60 12.05
N LEU A 710 2.54 -32.81 10.93
CA LEU A 710 3.46 -33.94 10.77
C LEU A 710 4.80 -33.62 11.43
N ASP A 711 5.36 -32.47 11.07
CA ASP A 711 6.73 -32.10 11.43
C ASP A 711 6.89 -30.61 11.76
N VAL A 712 7.96 -30.27 12.48
CA VAL A 712 8.42 -28.89 12.67
C VAL A 712 9.87 -28.73 12.20
N GLU A 713 10.15 -27.58 11.59
CA GLU A 713 11.45 -27.27 10.99
C GLU A 713 11.93 -25.87 11.42
N LEU A 714 13.23 -25.59 11.54
CA LEU A 714 14.38 -26.47 11.44
C LEU A 714 15.26 -26.35 12.69
N ALA A 715 15.63 -27.48 13.30
CA ALA A 715 16.66 -27.55 14.33
C ALA A 715 18.06 -27.65 13.69
N ARG A 716 18.66 -26.51 13.32
CA ARG A 716 19.96 -26.44 12.64
C ARG A 716 21.09 -26.15 13.64
N ILE A 717 21.87 -27.17 13.99
CA ILE A 717 22.92 -27.08 15.04
C ILE A 717 24.30 -26.91 14.41
N THR A 718 24.86 -25.71 14.47
CA THR A 718 26.24 -25.41 14.05
C THR A 718 27.25 -25.67 15.18
N SER A 719 28.55 -25.47 14.90
CA SER A 719 29.61 -25.59 15.92
C SER A 719 29.42 -24.66 17.14
N GLY A 720 28.72 -23.53 16.99
CA GLY A 720 28.50 -22.56 18.08
C GLY A 720 27.27 -22.80 18.95
N ASP A 721 26.34 -23.66 18.52
CA ASP A 721 25.00 -23.75 19.12
C ASP A 721 24.93 -24.78 20.27
N ASP A 722 24.06 -24.54 21.26
CA ASP A 722 23.71 -25.51 22.32
C ASP A 722 22.35 -26.15 21.97
N PRO A 723 22.23 -27.49 21.87
CA PRO A 723 20.94 -28.16 21.66
C PRO A 723 19.83 -27.73 22.63
N ARG A 724 20.19 -27.28 23.85
CA ARG A 724 19.25 -26.81 24.87
C ARG A 724 18.46 -25.58 24.45
N ASP A 725 19.00 -24.78 23.53
CA ASP A 725 18.32 -23.59 23.01
C ASP A 725 17.06 -23.96 22.20
N TYR A 726 16.97 -25.21 21.73
CA TYR A 726 15.80 -25.74 21.02
C TYR A 726 14.69 -26.25 21.95
N LEU A 727 14.82 -26.19 23.28
CA LEU A 727 13.79 -26.71 24.18
C LEU A 727 12.41 -26.09 23.93
N ARG A 728 12.33 -24.76 23.79
CA ARG A 728 11.07 -24.06 23.49
C ARG A 728 10.51 -24.42 22.12
N PHE A 729 11.39 -24.64 21.15
CA PHE A 729 11.01 -25.09 19.81
C PHE A 729 10.37 -26.49 19.87
N LEU A 730 10.96 -27.42 20.62
CA LEU A 730 10.42 -28.78 20.81
C LEU A 730 9.08 -28.76 21.58
N GLU A 731 9.00 -27.99 22.68
CA GLU A 731 7.76 -27.84 23.46
C GLU A 731 6.61 -27.29 22.60
N ALA A 732 6.89 -26.29 21.77
CA ALA A 732 5.90 -25.71 20.87
C ALA A 732 5.49 -26.69 19.76
N GLY A 733 6.42 -27.48 19.21
CA GLY A 733 6.08 -28.57 18.28
C GLY A 733 5.15 -29.61 18.91
N ALA A 734 5.46 -30.04 20.13
CA ALA A 734 4.62 -30.96 20.90
C ALA A 734 3.24 -30.35 21.23
N GLU A 735 3.18 -29.07 21.57
CA GLU A 735 1.92 -28.34 21.82
C GLU A 735 1.01 -28.30 20.57
N LEU A 736 1.61 -28.21 19.39
CA LEU A 736 0.92 -28.23 18.09
C LEU A 736 0.52 -29.65 17.65
N GLY A 737 1.02 -30.68 18.33
CA GLY A 737 0.78 -32.08 17.99
C GLY A 737 1.69 -32.60 16.87
N ALA A 738 2.84 -31.97 16.64
CA ALA A 738 3.85 -32.46 15.71
C ALA A 738 4.37 -33.85 16.14
N ARG A 739 4.80 -34.64 15.16
CA ARG A 739 5.34 -36.00 15.39
C ARG A 739 6.86 -36.05 15.22
N HIS A 740 7.37 -35.23 14.31
CA HIS A 740 8.75 -35.27 13.84
C HIS A 740 9.42 -33.89 13.88
N VAL A 741 10.74 -33.87 13.98
CA VAL A 741 11.55 -32.64 13.97
C VAL A 741 12.67 -32.78 12.96
N ILE A 742 12.74 -31.85 12.00
CA ILE A 742 13.85 -31.81 11.05
C ILE A 742 15.07 -31.24 11.74
N THR A 743 16.21 -31.93 11.59
CA THR A 743 17.50 -31.50 12.13
C THR A 743 18.59 -31.51 11.07
N GLN A 744 19.46 -30.50 11.10
CA GLN A 744 20.67 -30.44 10.27
C GLN A 744 21.90 -30.17 11.15
N LEU A 745 23.03 -30.80 10.80
CA LEU A 745 24.28 -30.76 11.58
C LEU A 745 25.46 -30.23 10.75
N PRO A 746 25.50 -28.92 10.42
CA PRO A 746 26.64 -28.27 9.77
C PRO A 746 27.81 -28.04 10.75
N ASP A 747 28.40 -29.14 11.20
CA ASP A 747 29.58 -29.13 12.06
C ASP A 747 30.60 -30.17 11.55
N SER A 748 31.83 -29.72 11.37
CA SER A 748 32.94 -30.55 10.86
C SER A 748 33.49 -31.52 11.92
N ASP A 749 33.21 -31.28 13.20
CA ASP A 749 33.65 -32.15 14.29
C ASP A 749 32.63 -33.28 14.51
N PHE A 750 33.04 -34.49 14.14
CA PHE A 750 32.17 -35.66 14.21
C PHE A 750 31.72 -36.01 15.63
N ALA A 751 32.60 -35.89 16.63
CA ALA A 751 32.26 -36.23 18.01
C ALA A 751 31.25 -35.22 18.56
N ARG A 752 31.53 -33.93 18.38
CA ARG A 752 30.64 -32.87 18.86
C ARG A 752 29.27 -32.90 18.20
N LYS A 753 29.18 -33.08 16.88
CA LYS A 753 27.89 -33.11 16.19
C LYS A 753 27.04 -34.32 16.61
N THR A 754 27.67 -35.46 16.84
CA THR A 754 27.00 -36.68 17.31
C THR A 754 26.50 -36.51 18.75
N ASP A 755 27.33 -35.99 19.65
CA ASP A 755 26.94 -35.75 21.06
C ASP A 755 25.77 -34.77 21.15
N ARG A 756 25.80 -33.71 20.34
CA ARG A 756 24.73 -32.70 20.27
C ARG A 756 23.44 -33.25 19.67
N PHE A 757 23.52 -34.05 18.63
CA PHE A 757 22.38 -34.76 18.06
C PHE A 757 21.74 -35.70 19.11
N ALA A 758 22.56 -36.46 19.83
CA ALA A 758 22.08 -37.34 20.91
C ALA A 758 21.44 -36.56 22.08
N GLU A 759 21.95 -35.37 22.40
CA GLU A 759 21.32 -34.48 23.37
C GLU A 759 19.95 -33.96 22.90
N LEU A 760 19.83 -33.54 21.64
CA LEU A 760 18.55 -33.12 21.05
C LEU A 760 17.52 -34.26 21.10
N CYS A 761 17.91 -35.49 20.72
CA CYS A 761 17.07 -36.68 20.82
C CYS A 761 16.56 -36.93 22.25
N ARG A 762 17.43 -36.84 23.25
CA ARG A 762 17.05 -37.03 24.68
C ARG A 762 16.06 -35.96 25.15
N MET A 763 16.18 -34.73 24.67
CA MET A 763 15.23 -33.65 24.98
C MET A 763 13.87 -33.85 24.32
N ALA A 764 13.85 -34.39 23.10
CA ALA A 764 12.64 -34.64 22.31
C ALA A 764 11.85 -35.87 22.79
N GLN A 765 12.54 -36.88 23.32
CA GLN A 765 11.94 -38.13 23.77
C GLN A 765 10.78 -37.97 24.78
N PRO A 766 10.88 -37.19 25.87
CA PRO A 766 9.77 -37.00 26.82
C PRO A 766 8.57 -36.25 26.21
N LEU A 767 8.76 -35.58 25.08
CA LEU A 767 7.71 -34.86 24.35
C LEU A 767 7.04 -35.73 23.28
N GLY A 768 7.50 -36.98 23.09
CA GLY A 768 6.97 -37.88 22.08
C GLY A 768 7.39 -37.57 20.65
N LEU A 769 8.46 -36.79 20.47
CA LEU A 769 8.98 -36.35 19.17
C LEU A 769 10.15 -37.23 18.70
N THR A 770 10.18 -37.53 17.39
CA THR A 770 11.38 -38.07 16.72
C THR A 770 12.24 -36.93 16.17
N ILE A 771 13.54 -37.20 16.03
CA ILE A 771 14.50 -36.27 15.45
C ILE A 771 15.03 -36.89 14.15
N ASP A 772 14.69 -36.29 13.01
CA ASP A 772 15.01 -36.80 11.69
C ASP A 772 16.14 -35.98 11.07
N LEU A 773 17.28 -36.65 10.84
CA LEU A 773 18.49 -36.02 10.33
C LEU A 773 18.41 -35.86 8.80
N GLU A 774 18.42 -34.61 8.35
CA GLU A 774 18.53 -34.23 6.95
C GLU A 774 19.99 -33.91 6.58
N PHE A 775 20.41 -34.28 5.38
CA PHE A 775 21.80 -34.15 4.91
C PHE A 775 21.90 -33.38 3.58
N PRO A 776 21.79 -32.03 3.60
CA PRO A 776 22.04 -31.24 2.40
C PRO A 776 23.48 -31.42 1.91
N SER A 777 23.66 -31.67 0.60
CA SER A 777 24.92 -32.13 0.03
C SER A 777 26.10 -31.16 0.14
N TRP A 778 25.85 -29.90 0.48
CA TRP A 778 26.84 -28.85 0.67
C TRP A 778 27.19 -28.58 2.14
N THR A 779 26.73 -29.41 3.07
CA THR A 779 27.02 -29.28 4.50
C THR A 779 28.07 -30.29 4.97
N GLU A 780 28.50 -30.17 6.22
CA GLU A 780 29.44 -31.07 6.89
C GLU A 780 28.83 -32.46 7.23
N THR A 781 27.56 -32.66 6.88
CA THR A 781 26.91 -33.97 6.78
C THR A 781 26.34 -34.13 5.36
N PRO A 782 27.19 -34.42 4.35
CA PRO A 782 26.84 -34.21 2.94
C PRO A 782 26.14 -35.39 2.24
N ASN A 783 26.06 -36.57 2.87
CA ASN A 783 25.56 -37.78 2.23
C ASN A 783 25.02 -38.80 3.23
N LEU A 784 24.37 -39.85 2.69
CA LEU A 784 23.76 -40.92 3.46
C LEU A 784 24.75 -41.63 4.38
N ALA A 785 25.96 -41.94 3.89
CA ALA A 785 26.95 -42.67 4.67
C ALA A 785 27.38 -41.90 5.93
N GLU A 786 27.57 -40.57 5.82
CA GLU A 786 27.89 -39.72 6.97
C GLU A 786 26.71 -39.61 7.95
N ALA A 787 25.48 -39.46 7.44
CA ALA A 787 24.27 -39.39 8.27
C ALA A 787 24.04 -40.70 9.05
N VAL A 788 24.18 -41.85 8.38
CA VAL A 788 24.12 -43.18 9.02
C VAL A 788 25.18 -43.33 10.11
N ARG A 789 26.39 -42.80 9.89
CA ARG A 789 27.46 -42.83 10.89
C ARG A 789 27.08 -42.03 12.13
N VAL A 790 26.45 -40.86 11.97
CA VAL A 790 25.94 -40.06 13.09
C VAL A 790 24.85 -40.80 13.86
N LEU A 791 23.83 -41.36 13.18
CA LEU A 791 22.75 -42.09 13.84
C LEU A 791 23.27 -43.27 14.66
N ARG A 792 24.16 -44.09 14.08
CA ARG A 792 24.76 -45.25 14.78
C ARG A 792 25.60 -44.83 15.98
N ALA A 793 26.29 -43.69 15.89
CA ALA A 793 27.13 -43.20 16.98
C ALA A 793 26.31 -42.51 18.09
N ALA A 794 25.20 -41.87 17.74
CA ALA A 794 24.28 -41.26 18.69
C ALA A 794 23.46 -42.32 19.46
N ASP A 795 23.09 -43.42 18.80
CA ASP A 795 22.40 -44.59 19.37
C ASP A 795 21.16 -44.20 20.19
N GLN A 796 20.27 -43.41 19.59
CA GLN A 796 19.04 -42.92 20.22
C GLN A 796 17.80 -43.59 19.62
N PRO A 797 16.81 -44.01 20.43
CA PRO A 797 15.66 -44.77 19.96
C PRO A 797 14.63 -43.93 19.17
N ASN A 798 14.73 -42.60 19.22
CA ASN A 798 13.88 -41.65 18.49
C ASN A 798 14.65 -40.89 17.39
N ALA A 799 15.84 -41.37 17.01
CA ALA A 799 16.60 -40.81 15.88
C ALA A 799 16.18 -41.48 14.57
N GLY A 800 15.98 -40.67 13.53
CA GLY A 800 15.65 -41.10 12.17
C GLY A 800 16.42 -40.34 11.10
N LEU A 801 16.17 -40.69 9.83
CA LEU A 801 16.70 -40.04 8.64
C LEU A 801 15.54 -39.40 7.89
N LEU A 802 15.70 -38.12 7.53
CA LEU A 802 14.84 -37.48 6.54
C LEU A 802 15.48 -37.63 5.15
N ILE A 803 14.85 -38.42 4.29
CA ILE A 803 15.24 -38.51 2.89
C ILE A 803 14.52 -37.41 2.11
N ASP A 804 15.25 -36.34 1.82
CA ASP A 804 14.87 -35.34 0.83
C ASP A 804 15.35 -35.77 -0.56
N ALA A 805 14.42 -35.88 -1.51
CA ALA A 805 14.71 -36.40 -2.85
C ALA A 805 15.79 -35.60 -3.60
N LEU A 806 15.81 -34.27 -3.46
CA LEU A 806 16.81 -33.43 -4.08
C LEU A 806 18.17 -33.65 -3.40
N HIS A 807 18.25 -33.52 -2.08
CA HIS A 807 19.50 -33.70 -1.35
C HIS A 807 20.09 -35.09 -1.54
N PHE A 808 19.26 -36.14 -1.50
CA PHE A 808 19.67 -37.51 -1.80
C PHE A 808 20.28 -37.61 -3.20
N ALA A 809 19.57 -37.15 -4.22
CA ALA A 809 20.06 -37.19 -5.61
C ALA A 809 21.34 -36.39 -5.83
N ARG A 810 21.58 -35.33 -5.05
CA ARG A 810 22.78 -34.47 -5.18
C ARG A 810 23.93 -34.86 -4.25
N SER A 811 23.74 -35.86 -3.39
CA SER A 811 24.74 -36.34 -2.42
C SER A 811 25.62 -37.49 -2.90
N ARG A 812 25.38 -38.01 -4.12
CA ARG A 812 26.01 -39.24 -4.64
C ARG A 812 25.76 -40.48 -3.77
N SER A 813 24.66 -40.50 -3.02
CA SER A 813 24.24 -41.65 -2.20
C SER A 813 23.66 -42.77 -3.08
N SER A 814 23.77 -44.01 -2.60
CA SER A 814 23.28 -45.21 -3.30
C SER A 814 21.88 -45.58 -2.84
N VAL A 815 20.97 -45.83 -3.80
CA VAL A 815 19.64 -46.36 -3.51
C VAL A 815 19.73 -47.78 -2.94
N ASP A 816 20.75 -48.56 -3.33
CA ASP A 816 20.97 -49.90 -2.77
C ASP A 816 21.35 -49.80 -1.28
N ASP A 817 22.24 -48.86 -0.92
CA ASP A 817 22.61 -48.63 0.48
C ASP A 817 21.40 -48.17 1.31
N LEU A 818 20.52 -47.35 0.72
CA LEU A 818 19.29 -46.90 1.36
C LEU A 818 18.35 -48.07 1.69
N ARG A 819 18.24 -49.08 0.82
CA ARG A 819 17.41 -50.28 1.05
C ARG A 819 17.91 -51.17 2.19
N GLU A 820 19.20 -51.11 2.51
CA GLU A 820 19.81 -51.93 3.56
C GLU A 820 19.62 -51.34 4.96
N LEU A 821 19.08 -50.12 5.08
CA LEU A 821 18.91 -49.44 6.36
C LEU A 821 17.67 -49.92 7.14
N PRO A 822 17.67 -49.80 8.49
CA PRO A 822 16.53 -50.19 9.30
C PRO A 822 15.28 -49.39 8.96
N ALA A 823 14.14 -50.06 8.80
CA ALA A 823 12.89 -49.44 8.40
C ALA A 823 12.38 -48.42 9.44
N GLU A 824 12.68 -48.65 10.72
CA GLU A 824 12.32 -47.78 11.84
C GLU A 824 13.03 -46.42 11.82
N TRP A 825 14.05 -46.22 10.98
CA TRP A 825 14.70 -44.92 10.83
C TRP A 825 13.95 -43.96 9.93
N PHE A 826 12.94 -44.41 9.18
CA PHE A 826 12.24 -43.59 8.20
C PHE A 826 10.81 -43.32 8.66
N HIS A 827 10.56 -42.07 9.06
CA HIS A 827 9.23 -41.65 9.51
C HIS A 827 8.41 -40.99 8.40
N TYR A 828 9.05 -40.25 7.50
CA TYR A 828 8.46 -39.58 6.33
C TYR A 828 9.57 -39.18 5.34
N ALA A 829 9.20 -38.66 4.17
CA ALA A 829 10.15 -38.20 3.14
C ALA A 829 9.77 -36.84 2.56
N HIS A 830 10.78 -36.05 2.19
CA HIS A 830 10.60 -34.81 1.43
C HIS A 830 10.63 -35.12 -0.07
N VAL A 831 9.53 -34.80 -0.74
CA VAL A 831 9.26 -35.21 -2.11
C VAL A 831 9.20 -33.99 -3.02
N CYS A 832 10.04 -34.01 -4.04
CA CYS A 832 10.08 -33.04 -5.13
C CYS A 832 10.73 -33.68 -6.36
N ASP A 833 10.70 -32.97 -7.46
CA ASP A 833 11.55 -33.23 -8.62
C ASP A 833 12.51 -32.06 -8.83
N ALA A 834 13.47 -32.20 -9.74
CA ALA A 834 14.43 -31.15 -10.07
C ALA A 834 15.06 -31.34 -11.45
N PRO A 835 15.58 -30.26 -12.08
CA PRO A 835 16.32 -30.37 -13.33
C PRO A 835 17.50 -31.35 -13.19
N GLY A 836 17.78 -32.14 -14.23
CA GLY A 836 18.89 -33.09 -14.24
C GLY A 836 20.27 -32.46 -14.17
N GLU A 837 20.40 -31.21 -14.64
CA GLU A 837 21.62 -30.43 -14.50
C GLU A 837 21.92 -30.15 -13.01
N ILE A 838 23.11 -30.52 -12.56
CA ILE A 838 23.57 -30.26 -11.20
C ILE A 838 24.45 -29.01 -11.22
N PRO A 839 24.05 -27.92 -10.54
CA PRO A 839 24.85 -26.70 -10.48
C PRO A 839 26.28 -26.96 -9.99
N ALA A 840 27.26 -26.33 -10.64
CA ALA A 840 28.68 -26.49 -10.31
C ALA A 840 29.12 -25.74 -9.03
N THR A 841 28.28 -24.84 -8.51
CA THR A 841 28.60 -24.00 -7.36
C THR A 841 27.66 -24.27 -6.19
N THR A 842 28.15 -24.09 -4.95
CA THR A 842 27.33 -24.18 -3.74
C THR A 842 26.15 -23.20 -3.76
N ALA A 843 26.37 -21.98 -4.27
CA ALA A 843 25.31 -21.00 -4.44
C ALA A 843 24.21 -21.50 -5.38
N GLY A 844 24.57 -22.14 -6.50
CA GLY A 844 23.61 -22.75 -7.41
C GLY A 844 22.83 -23.91 -6.77
N LEU A 845 23.49 -24.78 -5.99
CA LEU A 845 22.82 -25.87 -5.27
C LEU A 845 21.80 -25.35 -4.25
N ILE A 846 22.17 -24.32 -3.49
CA ILE A 846 21.29 -23.65 -2.52
C ILE A 846 20.10 -23.00 -3.24
N HIS A 847 20.36 -22.32 -4.36
CA HIS A 847 19.32 -21.67 -5.16
C HIS A 847 18.28 -22.68 -5.66
N THR A 848 18.72 -23.78 -6.28
CA THR A 848 17.80 -24.83 -6.75
C THR A 848 16.96 -25.40 -5.62
N ALA A 849 17.57 -25.69 -4.47
CA ALA A 849 16.87 -26.28 -3.34
C ALA A 849 15.83 -25.36 -2.70
N ARG A 850 15.97 -24.04 -2.86
CA ARG A 850 15.14 -23.04 -2.19
C ARG A 850 14.16 -22.31 -3.09
N PHE A 851 14.33 -22.39 -4.41
CA PHE A 851 13.53 -21.58 -5.34
C PHE A 851 13.11 -22.28 -6.64
N GLU A 852 13.77 -23.37 -7.04
CA GLU A 852 13.59 -23.98 -8.37
C GLU A 852 13.33 -25.49 -8.31
N ARG A 853 12.77 -25.99 -7.21
CA ARG A 853 12.28 -27.37 -7.18
C ARG A 853 11.08 -27.50 -8.14
N LEU A 854 10.96 -28.67 -8.75
CA LEU A 854 9.91 -29.00 -9.71
C LEU A 854 8.88 -29.93 -9.10
N PHE A 855 7.68 -29.98 -9.68
CA PHE A 855 6.68 -30.95 -9.26
C PHE A 855 7.10 -32.37 -9.64
N PRO A 856 6.71 -33.41 -8.87
CA PRO A 856 6.92 -34.80 -9.26
C PRO A 856 6.51 -35.04 -10.72
N GLY A 857 7.45 -35.54 -11.54
CA GLY A 857 7.28 -35.85 -12.96
C GLY A 857 7.63 -34.72 -13.93
N GLU A 858 8.04 -33.55 -13.45
CA GLU A 858 8.51 -32.44 -14.29
C GLU A 858 10.04 -32.39 -14.45
N GLY A 859 10.79 -33.18 -13.67
CA GLY A 859 12.25 -33.18 -13.66
C GLY A 859 12.86 -34.53 -14.01
N ASP A 860 14.15 -34.67 -13.69
CA ASP A 860 14.98 -35.81 -14.07
C ASP A 860 15.47 -36.63 -12.86
N LEU A 861 14.88 -36.44 -11.67
CA LEU A 861 15.24 -37.25 -10.50
C LEU A 861 14.73 -38.69 -10.64
N ASP A 862 15.52 -39.67 -10.17
CA ASP A 862 15.03 -41.05 -9.98
C ASP A 862 14.11 -41.13 -8.74
N LEU A 863 13.02 -40.39 -8.79
CA LEU A 863 12.10 -40.24 -7.67
C LEU A 863 11.45 -41.58 -7.30
N HIS A 864 11.07 -42.38 -8.30
CA HIS A 864 10.51 -43.71 -8.08
C HIS A 864 11.51 -44.68 -7.44
N GLY A 865 12.77 -44.70 -7.90
CA GLY A 865 13.80 -45.56 -7.33
C GLY A 865 14.11 -45.22 -5.86
N ILE A 866 14.21 -43.92 -5.54
CA ILE A 866 14.42 -43.43 -4.18
C ILE A 866 13.25 -43.80 -3.27
N LEU A 867 12.01 -43.46 -3.67
CA LEU A 867 10.84 -43.71 -2.83
C LEU A 867 10.52 -45.20 -2.68
N ALA A 868 10.79 -46.03 -3.68
CA ALA A 868 10.61 -47.48 -3.59
C ALA A 868 11.63 -48.16 -2.65
N ALA A 869 12.72 -47.48 -2.29
CA ALA A 869 13.67 -47.97 -1.30
C ALA A 869 13.25 -47.69 0.15
N LEU A 870 12.22 -46.86 0.36
CA LEU A 870 11.70 -46.50 1.69
C LEU A 870 10.58 -47.45 2.15
N PRO A 871 10.31 -47.53 3.46
CA PRO A 871 9.21 -48.34 3.98
C PRO A 871 7.85 -47.91 3.41
N ALA A 872 7.00 -48.88 3.11
CA ALA A 872 5.65 -48.61 2.63
C ALA A 872 4.79 -47.92 3.72
N GLY A 873 3.98 -46.94 3.31
CA GLY A 873 2.99 -46.29 4.17
C GLY A 873 3.50 -45.08 4.96
N ILE A 874 4.77 -44.67 4.79
CA ILE A 874 5.25 -43.40 5.35
C ILE A 874 4.60 -42.20 4.63
N PRO A 875 4.34 -41.07 5.31
CA PRO A 875 3.85 -39.86 4.66
C PRO A 875 4.87 -39.22 3.70
N PHE A 876 4.36 -38.56 2.67
CA PHE A 876 5.16 -37.77 1.74
C PHE A 876 4.91 -36.29 1.97
N ALA A 877 5.92 -35.58 2.50
CA ALA A 877 5.89 -34.14 2.63
C ALA A 877 6.35 -33.50 1.31
N LEU A 878 5.48 -32.74 0.67
CA LEU A 878 5.79 -32.06 -0.57
C LEU A 878 6.57 -30.79 -0.24
N GLU A 879 7.89 -30.86 -0.39
CA GLU A 879 8.81 -29.73 -0.23
C GLU A 879 9.30 -29.28 -1.61
N ILE A 880 8.55 -28.37 -2.22
CA ILE A 880 8.70 -27.96 -3.62
C ILE A 880 8.72 -26.43 -3.69
N PRO A 881 9.70 -25.72 -3.13
CA PRO A 881 9.77 -24.28 -3.33
C PRO A 881 10.01 -23.94 -4.81
N ARG A 882 9.03 -23.24 -5.41
CA ARG A 882 9.06 -22.81 -6.81
C ARG A 882 8.65 -21.34 -6.93
N ALA A 883 9.53 -20.46 -6.49
CA ALA A 883 9.18 -19.09 -6.15
C ALA A 883 8.61 -18.28 -7.34
N THR A 884 9.14 -18.48 -8.55
CA THR A 884 8.60 -17.87 -9.78
C THR A 884 7.13 -18.22 -10.01
N LEU A 885 6.78 -19.50 -9.84
CA LEU A 885 5.40 -19.96 -10.02
C LEU A 885 4.51 -19.44 -8.90
N VAL A 886 4.98 -19.51 -7.65
CA VAL A 886 4.27 -18.99 -6.47
C VAL A 886 3.93 -17.50 -6.62
N ALA A 887 4.84 -16.68 -7.13
CA ALA A 887 4.60 -15.25 -7.38
C ALA A 887 3.47 -15.00 -8.40
N GLN A 888 3.35 -15.87 -9.40
CA GLN A 888 2.38 -15.73 -10.47
C GLN A 888 1.00 -16.18 -10.02
N VAL A 889 0.93 -17.32 -9.32
CA VAL A 889 -0.33 -18.03 -9.06
C VAL A 889 -0.83 -17.89 -7.62
N GLY A 890 0.05 -17.49 -6.70
CA GLY A 890 -0.20 -17.44 -5.26
C GLY A 890 0.10 -18.77 -4.55
N ALA A 891 0.50 -18.69 -3.29
CA ALA A 891 0.95 -19.84 -2.51
C ALA A 891 -0.13 -20.92 -2.29
N LYS A 892 -1.40 -20.52 -2.11
CA LYS A 892 -2.53 -21.47 -1.97
C LYS A 892 -2.73 -22.32 -3.23
N GLU A 893 -2.70 -21.68 -4.39
CA GLU A 893 -2.87 -22.39 -5.67
C GLU A 893 -1.65 -23.24 -5.98
N HIS A 894 -0.44 -22.77 -5.67
CA HIS A 894 0.78 -23.56 -5.78
C HIS A 894 0.71 -24.85 -4.95
N ALA A 895 0.24 -24.77 -3.70
CA ALA A 895 0.03 -25.95 -2.85
C ALA A 895 -0.97 -26.95 -3.47
N ARG A 896 -2.04 -26.46 -4.10
CA ARG A 896 -3.03 -27.29 -4.83
C ARG A 896 -2.42 -28.00 -6.04
N LEU A 897 -1.58 -27.31 -6.81
CA LEU A 897 -0.88 -27.89 -7.96
C LEU A 897 0.13 -28.96 -7.53
N ALA A 898 0.87 -28.72 -6.45
CA ALA A 898 1.86 -29.64 -5.91
C ALA A 898 1.26 -31.02 -5.58
N ILE A 899 0.18 -31.06 -4.78
CA ILE A 899 -0.48 -32.33 -4.45
C ILE A 899 -1.16 -32.97 -5.66
N GLY A 900 -1.68 -32.18 -6.59
CA GLY A 900 -2.22 -32.69 -7.84
C GLY A 900 -1.16 -33.42 -8.67
N ALA A 901 0.03 -32.85 -8.80
CA ALA A 901 1.15 -33.47 -9.53
C ALA A 901 1.69 -34.72 -8.82
N ALA A 902 1.81 -34.66 -7.49
CA ALA A 902 2.24 -35.81 -6.68
C ALA A 902 1.28 -36.99 -6.82
N ARG A 903 -0.04 -36.77 -6.67
CA ARG A 903 -1.05 -37.82 -6.88
C ARG A 903 -0.99 -38.42 -8.29
N ARG A 904 -0.85 -37.59 -9.33
CA ARG A 904 -0.75 -38.08 -10.71
C ARG A 904 0.46 -39.00 -10.93
N HIS A 905 1.62 -38.66 -10.39
CA HIS A 905 2.85 -39.41 -10.68
C HIS A 905 3.11 -40.55 -9.69
N LEU A 906 2.73 -40.37 -8.42
CA LEU A 906 3.04 -41.31 -7.35
C LEU A 906 1.87 -42.27 -7.06
N ASP A 907 0.62 -41.83 -7.21
CA ASP A 907 -0.55 -42.68 -6.94
C ASP A 907 -1.01 -43.47 -8.18
N ALA A 908 -0.82 -42.95 -9.40
CA ALA A 908 -1.34 -43.57 -10.63
C ALA A 908 -0.56 -44.78 -11.17
N ALA A 909 0.61 -45.11 -10.59
CA ALA A 909 1.58 -46.05 -11.15
C ALA A 909 1.22 -47.56 -11.08
N HIS A 910 -0.06 -47.96 -11.15
CA HIS A 910 -0.44 -49.39 -11.20
C HIS A 910 -1.67 -49.78 -12.05
N VAL A 911 -2.18 -48.93 -12.96
CA VAL A 911 -3.32 -49.33 -13.82
C VAL A 911 -2.90 -50.22 -15.03
N ALA A 912 -1.64 -50.64 -15.12
CA ALA A 912 -1.19 -51.62 -16.10
C ALA A 912 -0.51 -52.81 -15.41
N GLY A 913 -1.33 -53.77 -14.96
CA GLY A 913 -0.92 -55.08 -14.45
C GLY A 913 -2.03 -56.10 -14.68
#